data_AF-A0A9D9CSS9-F1
#
_entry.id   AF-A0A9D9CSS9-F1
#
_cell.length_a   1.000
_cell.length_b   1.000
_cell.length_c   1.000
_cell.angle_alpha   90.00
_cell.angle_beta   90.00
_cell.angle_gamma   90.00
#
_symmetry.space_group_name_H-M   'P 1'
#
loop_
_entity.id
_entity.type
_entity.pdbx_description
1 polymer ?
#
loop_
_entity_poly.entity_id
_entity_poly.type
_entity_poly.pdbx_seq_one_letter_code
_entity_poly.pdbx_strand_id
1 'polypeptide(L)'
;MAFIRKENKYDWDFEIIGGCSRVKITKGEDIAHLHELDPKMWTVLSCPVKGLEIDEKSLVYMDADGDGKIRVQDVISTAKWVVDAVNNPDLLLKGEDGFDVDNFSKESELGKNLSVCAGRILESLGKQGGRISISDVSDISAIFAKTTFNGDGVIIDASADDPDQKAVIASAVAVSGGVMDRSGVMGVNGEIIENFYKSLADYAAWQAAKVEAPYGDKTDKAVELYNALDAKVKDYFMRSKLAAFSPDSTSTLDVQNSRIEAISADNLTGKTDEIATYPLARITGEDTLDLRAAINPVWAAQFAALKEIVMDPKKKELTEAEWCEIGTKFAAYEAWKGSKAGAEVESLGLETIQKYLEQNHKDALLAIVAKDAALKGDVDNIAVMDKFLHVYRDFYRLLKNFITFHDFYDKCKETKAIFQSGRLIIDQRECLFCMKVDDMGKHSAAAPSSGMYLVYCDCTAKGVAGKLQIMAAITVGDIGDVVVGKNAIYYDNKGVEYDAVITKVIDNPISMSQAFWSPYRRIAKTVEGFIAKNAADKDAKIMKDVTTSINNAPKAAADPKAAAATAAPFDIGKFAGIFAALGMAVGMIGSALASLVKGLVALSWWQVILTFVGCLLVISGPAMVMAWMKLRRRNIAPLLNANGWAMNASTRISIPFGETLTNIAKFPTLNLKDPYAKKGIPAWKKWVISLSSLVVVLVVLWICNLFAWAKLPSPLPCFNKEEVVVVEETVEEVVAEESPVVVE
;
A
#
# COMPACT_ATOMS: atom_id res chain seq x y z
N MET A 1 -16.93 -52.78 20.84
CA MET A 1 -17.70 -51.60 21.29
C MET A 1 -18.23 -50.87 20.06
N ALA A 2 -19.46 -50.38 20.10
CA ALA A 2 -20.02 -49.59 19.00
C ALA A 2 -19.60 -48.12 19.15
N PHE A 3 -18.67 -47.66 18.30
CA PHE A 3 -18.43 -46.23 18.14
C PHE A 3 -19.44 -45.67 17.15
N ILE A 4 -20.50 -45.08 17.72
CA ILE A 4 -21.38 -44.03 17.17
C ILE A 4 -21.32 -43.93 15.63
N ARG A 5 -22.28 -44.55 14.93
CA ARG A 5 -22.66 -44.09 13.60
C ARG A 5 -23.13 -42.64 13.74
N LYS A 6 -22.33 -41.69 13.29
CA LYS A 6 -22.78 -40.31 13.15
C LYS A 6 -23.76 -40.25 11.99
N GLU A 7 -24.85 -39.51 12.17
CA GLU A 7 -25.85 -39.28 11.13
C GLU A 7 -25.17 -38.70 9.88
N ASN A 8 -25.70 -39.06 8.69
CA ASN A 8 -25.03 -38.96 7.40
C ASN A 8 -24.27 -37.63 7.22
N LYS A 9 -22.93 -37.69 7.36
CA LYS A 9 -22.04 -36.65 6.83
C LYS A 9 -21.81 -36.92 5.35
N TYR A 10 -21.70 -35.87 4.56
CA TYR A 10 -21.26 -35.96 3.17
C TYR A 10 -19.90 -36.70 3.08
N ASP A 11 -19.78 -37.60 2.10
CA ASP A 11 -18.58 -38.46 1.94
C ASP A 11 -17.58 -37.77 1.00
N TRP A 12 -16.64 -37.04 1.60
CA TRP A 12 -15.71 -36.16 0.90
C TRP A 12 -14.58 -36.94 0.22
N ASP A 13 -14.44 -36.77 -1.10
CA ASP A 13 -13.22 -37.13 -1.83
C ASP A 13 -12.02 -36.28 -1.35
N PHE A 14 -10.83 -36.90 -1.24
CA PHE A 14 -9.58 -36.22 -0.90
C PHE A 14 -8.47 -36.53 -1.91
N GLU A 15 -7.62 -35.53 -2.19
CA GLU A 15 -6.47 -35.63 -3.07
C GLU A 15 -5.17 -35.10 -2.42
N ILE A 16 -4.01 -35.57 -2.88
CA ILE A 16 -2.71 -35.19 -2.32
C ILE A 16 -2.05 -34.13 -3.21
N ILE A 17 -2.26 -32.85 -2.88
CA ILE A 17 -1.73 -31.70 -3.61
C ILE A 17 -0.76 -30.90 -2.71
N GLY A 18 0.36 -30.44 -3.29
CA GLY A 18 1.40 -29.69 -2.57
C GLY A 18 2.11 -30.46 -1.44
N GLY A 19 1.89 -31.78 -1.34
CA GLY A 19 2.36 -32.60 -0.21
C GLY A 19 1.49 -32.53 1.04
N CYS A 20 0.20 -32.20 0.89
CA CYS A 20 -0.83 -32.29 1.93
C CYS A 20 -2.06 -33.00 1.36
N SER A 21 -2.86 -33.65 2.21
CA SER A 21 -4.22 -34.05 1.83
C SER A 21 -5.10 -32.81 1.79
N ARG A 22 -5.98 -32.71 0.78
CA ARG A 22 -6.95 -31.64 0.61
C ARG A 22 -8.26 -32.22 0.10
N VAL A 23 -9.37 -31.56 0.45
CA VAL A 23 -10.68 -31.87 -0.12
C VAL A 23 -10.64 -31.65 -1.62
N LYS A 24 -11.27 -32.54 -2.37
CA LYS A 24 -11.48 -32.42 -3.81
C LYS A 24 -12.87 -31.85 -4.06
N ILE A 25 -12.99 -30.93 -5.02
CA ILE A 25 -14.26 -30.34 -5.44
C ILE A 25 -14.36 -30.58 -6.95
N THR A 26 -15.31 -31.42 -7.35
CA THR A 26 -15.50 -31.88 -8.73
C THR A 26 -16.97 -32.02 -9.15
N LYS A 27 -17.92 -31.83 -8.22
CA LYS A 27 -19.37 -31.83 -8.43
C LYS A 27 -19.97 -30.59 -7.77
N GLY A 28 -21.17 -30.18 -8.17
CA GLY A 28 -21.93 -29.17 -7.47
C GLY A 28 -22.48 -29.65 -6.12
N GLU A 29 -22.62 -30.96 -5.95
CA GLU A 29 -22.96 -31.60 -4.66
C GLU A 29 -21.88 -31.30 -3.59
N ASP A 30 -20.59 -31.33 -3.96
CA ASP A 30 -19.48 -30.91 -3.10
C ASP A 30 -19.67 -29.45 -2.63
N ILE A 31 -20.23 -28.57 -3.49
CA ILE A 31 -20.46 -27.16 -3.19
C ILE A 31 -21.63 -26.99 -2.20
N ALA A 32 -22.73 -27.72 -2.40
CA ALA A 32 -23.88 -27.69 -1.51
C ALA A 32 -23.53 -28.13 -0.07
N HIS A 33 -22.72 -29.17 0.06
CA HIS A 33 -22.32 -29.73 1.36
C HIS A 33 -21.14 -29.01 2.03
N LEU A 34 -20.55 -27.96 1.45
CA LEU A 34 -19.43 -27.18 2.04
C LEU A 34 -19.65 -26.75 3.50
N HIS A 35 -20.90 -26.59 3.92
CA HIS A 35 -21.28 -26.23 5.28
C HIS A 35 -21.06 -27.34 6.33
N GLU A 36 -20.85 -28.60 5.91
CA GLU A 36 -20.52 -29.75 6.78
C GLU A 36 -19.02 -30.00 6.94
N LEU A 37 -18.21 -29.35 6.10
CA LEU A 37 -16.77 -29.54 6.04
C LEU A 37 -16.09 -28.85 7.23
N ASP A 38 -15.32 -29.61 8.03
CA ASP A 38 -14.59 -29.05 9.17
C ASP A 38 -13.64 -27.93 8.68
N PRO A 39 -13.75 -26.68 9.17
CA PRO A 39 -12.89 -25.57 8.75
C PRO A 39 -11.38 -25.87 8.81
N LYS A 40 -10.95 -26.80 9.68
CA LYS A 40 -9.54 -27.25 9.76
C LYS A 40 -9.03 -27.93 8.48
N MET A 41 -9.92 -28.41 7.60
CA MET A 41 -9.59 -29.07 6.33
C MET A 41 -9.44 -28.09 5.15
N TRP A 42 -9.82 -26.83 5.33
CA TRP A 42 -9.72 -25.80 4.30
C TRP A 42 -8.26 -25.32 4.16
N THR A 43 -7.77 -25.08 2.94
CA THR A 43 -6.40 -24.55 2.76
C THR A 43 -6.28 -23.12 3.31
N VAL A 44 -7.35 -22.34 3.18
CA VAL A 44 -7.45 -20.93 3.59
C VAL A 44 -8.68 -20.73 4.46
N LEU A 45 -8.56 -19.85 5.46
CA LEU A 45 -9.67 -19.42 6.32
C LEU A 45 -10.17 -18.01 6.00
N SER A 46 -9.35 -17.19 5.35
CA SER A 46 -9.72 -15.86 4.82
C SER A 46 -8.75 -15.38 3.72
N CYS A 47 -9.25 -14.62 2.74
CA CYS A 47 -8.47 -13.90 1.74
C CYS A 47 -9.03 -12.47 1.54
N PRO A 48 -8.22 -11.49 1.10
CA PRO A 48 -8.68 -10.13 0.82
C PRO A 48 -9.56 -10.08 -0.45
N VAL A 49 -10.47 -9.10 -0.52
CA VAL A 49 -11.27 -8.84 -1.75
C VAL A 49 -10.50 -8.08 -2.83
N LYS A 50 -9.28 -7.60 -2.55
CA LYS A 50 -8.46 -6.76 -3.45
C LYS A 50 -7.13 -7.42 -3.80
N GLY A 51 -6.52 -6.97 -4.90
CA GLY A 51 -5.18 -7.40 -5.33
C GLY A 51 -5.12 -8.79 -5.96
N LEU A 52 -6.27 -9.43 -6.21
CA LEU A 52 -6.39 -10.77 -6.77
C LEU A 52 -6.69 -10.73 -8.27
N GLU A 53 -6.37 -11.82 -8.97
CA GLU A 53 -6.47 -12.00 -10.41
C GLU A 53 -7.82 -12.59 -10.84
N ILE A 54 -8.87 -12.18 -10.13
CA ILE A 54 -10.29 -12.54 -10.27
C ILE A 54 -11.09 -11.24 -10.07
N ASP A 55 -12.33 -11.16 -10.55
CA ASP A 55 -13.02 -9.87 -10.57
C ASP A 55 -13.32 -9.30 -9.17
N GLU A 56 -13.03 -8.02 -8.96
CA GLU A 56 -13.15 -7.37 -7.65
C GLU A 56 -14.63 -7.16 -7.26
N LYS A 57 -15.54 -6.95 -8.23
CA LYS A 57 -16.99 -6.86 -7.97
C LYS A 57 -17.52 -8.23 -7.52
N SER A 58 -17.10 -9.31 -8.19
CA SER A 58 -17.39 -10.69 -7.77
C SER A 58 -16.93 -10.97 -6.33
N LEU A 59 -15.73 -10.53 -5.94
CA LEU A 59 -15.24 -10.71 -4.56
C LEU A 59 -16.01 -9.87 -3.54
N VAL A 60 -16.30 -8.60 -3.84
CA VAL A 60 -17.11 -7.72 -2.99
C VAL A 60 -18.54 -8.25 -2.82
N TYR A 61 -19.10 -8.94 -3.80
CA TYR A 61 -20.40 -9.61 -3.65
C TYR A 61 -20.38 -10.87 -2.77
N MET A 62 -19.22 -11.48 -2.55
CA MET A 62 -19.06 -12.65 -1.68
C MET A 62 -18.73 -12.26 -0.24
N ASP A 63 -18.10 -11.09 -0.03
CA ASP A 63 -17.91 -10.46 1.28
C ASP A 63 -19.26 -10.01 1.86
N ALA A 64 -19.73 -10.71 2.90
CA ALA A 64 -21.08 -10.54 3.44
C ALA A 64 -21.15 -9.59 4.65
N ASP A 65 -20.03 -9.30 5.32
CA ASP A 65 -19.95 -8.33 6.43
C ASP A 65 -19.26 -7.01 6.05
N GLY A 66 -18.57 -6.96 4.90
CA GLY A 66 -17.94 -5.77 4.35
C GLY A 66 -16.58 -5.44 4.97
N ASP A 67 -15.92 -6.37 5.69
CA ASP A 67 -14.60 -6.11 6.29
C ASP A 67 -13.44 -6.05 5.28
N GLY A 68 -13.71 -6.31 4.01
CA GLY A 68 -12.73 -6.37 2.92
C GLY A 68 -12.07 -7.73 2.76
N LYS A 69 -12.61 -8.78 3.40
CA LYS A 69 -12.09 -10.15 3.32
C LYS A 69 -13.20 -11.19 3.31
N ILE A 70 -13.14 -12.09 2.34
CA ILE A 70 -13.94 -13.31 2.33
C ILE A 70 -13.35 -14.27 3.36
N ARG A 71 -14.19 -14.82 4.26
CA ARG A 71 -13.82 -15.87 5.22
C ARG A 71 -14.61 -17.16 4.94
N VAL A 72 -14.35 -18.22 5.70
CA VAL A 72 -15.04 -19.52 5.56
C VAL A 72 -16.57 -19.39 5.60
N GLN A 73 -17.13 -18.53 6.46
CA GLN A 73 -18.58 -18.35 6.55
C GLN A 73 -19.17 -17.64 5.33
N ASP A 74 -18.44 -16.67 4.77
CA ASP A 74 -18.82 -15.93 3.56
C ASP A 74 -18.85 -16.86 2.34
N VAL A 75 -17.86 -17.76 2.22
CA VAL A 75 -17.88 -18.84 1.22
C VAL A 75 -19.05 -19.81 1.45
N ILE A 76 -19.36 -20.19 2.69
CA ILE A 76 -20.48 -21.11 3.00
C ILE A 76 -21.84 -20.45 2.71
N SER A 77 -22.02 -19.17 3.02
CA SER A 77 -23.25 -18.43 2.73
C SER A 77 -23.43 -18.20 1.24
N THR A 78 -22.36 -17.84 0.52
CA THR A 78 -22.34 -17.76 -0.96
C THR A 78 -22.68 -19.11 -1.59
N ALA A 79 -22.10 -20.21 -1.10
CA ALA A 79 -22.39 -21.56 -1.60
C ALA A 79 -23.87 -21.91 -1.46
N LYS A 80 -24.46 -21.71 -0.27
CA LYS A 80 -25.89 -21.97 -0.04
C LYS A 80 -26.78 -21.11 -0.93
N TRP A 81 -26.47 -19.82 -1.04
CA TRP A 81 -27.25 -18.87 -1.83
C TRP A 81 -27.21 -19.17 -3.33
N VAL A 82 -26.03 -19.47 -3.89
CA VAL A 82 -25.91 -19.76 -5.33
C VAL A 82 -26.41 -21.17 -5.68
N VAL A 83 -26.38 -22.12 -4.75
CA VAL A 83 -27.01 -23.45 -4.90
C VAL A 83 -28.54 -23.36 -4.87
N ASP A 84 -29.12 -22.56 -3.98
CA ASP A 84 -30.58 -22.34 -3.92
C ASP A 84 -31.14 -21.67 -5.19
N ALA A 85 -30.32 -20.85 -5.85
CA ALA A 85 -30.70 -20.18 -7.10
C ALA A 85 -30.82 -21.11 -8.32
N VAL A 86 -30.14 -22.27 -8.36
CA VAL A 86 -30.01 -23.11 -9.58
C VAL A 86 -30.76 -24.44 -9.47
N ASN A 87 -31.20 -24.99 -10.62
CA ASN A 87 -31.85 -26.30 -10.69
C ASN A 87 -30.85 -27.48 -10.65
N ASN A 88 -29.58 -27.23 -10.96
CA ASN A 88 -28.50 -28.21 -10.93
C ASN A 88 -27.19 -27.54 -10.46
N PRO A 89 -26.68 -27.88 -9.26
CA PRO A 89 -25.43 -27.36 -8.74
C PRO A 89 -24.19 -27.62 -9.62
N ASP A 90 -24.16 -28.66 -10.47
CA ASP A 90 -23.00 -28.92 -11.36
C ASP A 90 -22.74 -27.77 -12.34
N LEU A 91 -23.75 -26.95 -12.63
CA LEU A 91 -23.61 -25.78 -13.50
C LEU A 91 -22.60 -24.76 -12.95
N LEU A 92 -22.44 -24.69 -11.62
CA LEU A 92 -21.51 -23.79 -10.92
C LEU A 92 -20.03 -24.07 -11.26
N LEU A 93 -19.73 -25.30 -11.72
CA LEU A 93 -18.37 -25.73 -12.07
C LEU A 93 -17.87 -25.15 -13.39
N LYS A 94 -18.78 -24.59 -14.21
CA LYS A 94 -18.48 -24.10 -15.56
C LYS A 94 -17.76 -22.76 -15.58
N GLY A 95 -18.16 -21.83 -14.70
CA GLY A 95 -17.61 -20.47 -14.66
C GLY A 95 -17.84 -19.65 -15.95
N GLU A 96 -18.97 -19.86 -16.63
CA GLU A 96 -19.32 -19.17 -17.88
C GLU A 96 -19.82 -17.73 -17.60
N ASP A 97 -19.53 -16.77 -18.49
CA ASP A 97 -19.94 -15.34 -18.35
C ASP A 97 -21.45 -15.09 -18.59
N GLY A 98 -22.25 -16.15 -18.68
CA GLY A 98 -23.69 -16.09 -18.84
C GLY A 98 -24.39 -17.40 -18.49
N PHE A 99 -25.69 -17.31 -18.26
CA PHE A 99 -26.52 -18.35 -17.66
C PHE A 99 -27.86 -18.48 -18.40
N ASP A 100 -28.34 -19.71 -18.58
CA ASP A 100 -29.60 -19.99 -19.29
C ASP A 100 -30.79 -19.92 -18.32
N VAL A 101 -31.86 -19.21 -18.69
CA VAL A 101 -32.95 -18.85 -17.77
C VAL A 101 -33.77 -20.07 -17.28
N ASP A 102 -33.78 -21.16 -18.06
CA ASP A 102 -34.37 -22.44 -17.66
C ASP A 102 -33.59 -23.19 -16.56
N ASN A 103 -32.33 -22.80 -16.32
CA ASN A 103 -31.47 -23.42 -15.31
C ASN A 103 -31.64 -22.83 -13.90
N PHE A 104 -32.47 -21.80 -13.72
CA PHE A 104 -32.85 -21.31 -12.40
C PHE A 104 -33.76 -22.31 -11.67
N SER A 105 -33.67 -22.36 -10.35
CA SER A 105 -34.50 -23.24 -9.52
C SER A 105 -35.98 -22.85 -9.64
N LYS A 106 -36.82 -23.85 -9.92
CA LYS A 106 -38.28 -23.72 -9.98
C LYS A 106 -38.95 -24.03 -8.64
N GLU A 107 -38.15 -24.36 -7.61
CA GLU A 107 -38.60 -24.70 -6.26
C GLU A 107 -38.35 -23.58 -5.24
N SER A 108 -37.14 -22.98 -5.25
CA SER A 108 -36.81 -21.87 -4.36
C SER A 108 -37.51 -20.56 -4.77
N GLU A 109 -37.57 -19.60 -3.84
CA GLU A 109 -38.08 -18.25 -4.12
C GLU A 109 -37.04 -17.43 -4.91
N LEU A 110 -35.75 -17.58 -4.54
CA LEU A 110 -34.63 -16.92 -5.21
C LEU A 110 -34.53 -17.30 -6.70
N GLY A 111 -34.63 -18.59 -7.03
CA GLY A 111 -34.58 -19.07 -8.41
C GLY A 111 -35.75 -18.56 -9.26
N LYS A 112 -36.96 -18.52 -8.70
CA LYS A 112 -38.16 -17.95 -9.36
C LYS A 112 -37.97 -16.47 -9.66
N ASN A 113 -37.54 -15.69 -8.66
CA ASN A 113 -37.36 -14.24 -8.81
C ASN A 113 -36.25 -13.92 -9.82
N LEU A 114 -35.13 -14.65 -9.79
CA LEU A 114 -34.06 -14.55 -10.79
C LEU A 114 -34.57 -14.93 -12.20
N SER A 115 -35.34 -16.00 -12.35
CA SER A 115 -35.86 -16.43 -13.65
C SER A 115 -36.81 -15.38 -14.28
N VAL A 116 -37.72 -14.81 -13.48
CA VAL A 116 -38.61 -13.72 -13.91
C VAL A 116 -37.83 -12.44 -14.24
N CYS A 117 -36.83 -12.10 -13.43
CA CYS A 117 -35.96 -10.93 -13.65
C CYS A 117 -35.17 -11.07 -14.96
N ALA A 118 -34.53 -12.21 -15.21
CA ALA A 118 -33.78 -12.46 -16.44
C ALA A 118 -34.67 -12.38 -17.70
N GLY A 119 -35.89 -12.94 -17.63
CA GLY A 119 -36.86 -12.84 -18.73
C GLY A 119 -37.18 -11.39 -19.10
N ARG A 120 -37.50 -10.56 -18.09
CA ARG A 120 -37.79 -9.11 -18.28
C ARG A 120 -36.59 -8.33 -18.82
N ILE A 121 -35.37 -8.63 -18.36
CA ILE A 121 -34.14 -7.98 -18.86
C ILE A 121 -33.94 -8.32 -20.34
N LEU A 122 -34.05 -9.60 -20.71
CA LEU A 122 -33.89 -10.05 -22.10
C LEU A 122 -34.97 -9.47 -23.03
N GLU A 123 -36.22 -9.38 -22.57
CA GLU A 123 -37.32 -8.70 -23.28
C GLU A 123 -37.04 -7.20 -23.47
N SER A 124 -36.61 -6.50 -22.41
CA SER A 124 -36.29 -5.06 -22.45
C SER A 124 -35.09 -4.73 -23.36
N LEU A 125 -34.15 -5.67 -23.50
CA LEU A 125 -33.03 -5.59 -24.44
C LEU A 125 -33.38 -6.08 -25.85
N GLY A 126 -34.59 -6.61 -26.08
CA GLY A 126 -35.03 -7.18 -27.36
C GLY A 126 -34.27 -8.45 -27.77
N LYS A 127 -33.62 -9.14 -26.83
CA LYS A 127 -32.75 -10.29 -27.11
C LYS A 127 -33.56 -11.57 -27.36
N GLN A 128 -33.45 -12.09 -28.58
CA GLN A 128 -33.99 -13.39 -28.97
C GLN A 128 -33.08 -14.54 -28.47
N GLY A 129 -33.25 -14.94 -27.22
CA GLY A 129 -32.58 -16.12 -26.65
C GLY A 129 -32.64 -16.14 -25.12
N GLY A 130 -32.99 -17.30 -24.53
CA GLY A 130 -33.15 -17.49 -23.09
C GLY A 130 -31.83 -17.58 -22.30
N ARG A 131 -30.83 -16.76 -22.62
CA ARG A 131 -29.52 -16.74 -21.94
C ARG A 131 -29.08 -15.31 -21.67
N ILE A 132 -28.83 -15.01 -20.39
CA ILE A 132 -28.42 -13.69 -19.89
C ILE A 132 -26.93 -13.70 -19.53
N SER A 133 -26.22 -12.59 -19.76
CA SER A 133 -24.79 -12.45 -19.47
C SER A 133 -24.49 -11.27 -18.54
N ILE A 134 -23.28 -11.20 -17.98
CA ILE A 134 -22.87 -10.03 -17.16
C ILE A 134 -22.95 -8.72 -17.98
N SER A 135 -22.69 -8.78 -19.29
CA SER A 135 -22.84 -7.60 -20.16
C SER A 135 -24.28 -7.07 -20.21
N ASP A 136 -25.29 -7.92 -20.03
CA ASP A 136 -26.72 -7.55 -20.10
C ASP A 136 -27.24 -6.84 -18.85
N VAL A 137 -26.50 -6.91 -17.74
CA VAL A 137 -26.81 -6.23 -16.48
C VAL A 137 -25.81 -5.13 -16.12
N SER A 138 -24.69 -5.05 -16.85
CA SER A 138 -23.60 -4.12 -16.55
C SER A 138 -23.95 -2.64 -16.74
N ASP A 139 -24.85 -2.32 -17.68
CA ASP A 139 -25.32 -0.96 -17.95
C ASP A 139 -26.73 -0.73 -17.37
N ILE A 140 -26.79 -0.77 -16.03
CA ILE A 140 -28.00 -0.47 -15.24
C ILE A 140 -28.60 0.88 -15.65
N SER A 141 -27.74 1.87 -15.96
CA SER A 141 -28.11 3.17 -16.52
C SER A 141 -28.86 3.06 -17.86
N ALA A 142 -28.40 2.28 -18.84
CA ALA A 142 -29.07 2.14 -20.13
C ALA A 142 -30.32 1.24 -20.08
N ILE A 143 -30.43 0.35 -19.08
CA ILE A 143 -31.68 -0.35 -18.75
C ILE A 143 -32.72 0.68 -18.27
N PHE A 144 -32.38 1.51 -17.29
CA PHE A 144 -33.34 2.46 -16.69
C PHE A 144 -33.54 3.78 -17.45
N ALA A 145 -32.60 4.22 -18.29
CA ALA A 145 -32.75 5.42 -19.12
C ALA A 145 -33.86 5.32 -20.20
N LYS A 146 -34.46 4.13 -20.36
CA LYS A 146 -35.65 3.89 -21.21
C LYS A 146 -36.95 3.76 -20.42
N THR A 147 -36.91 3.80 -19.09
CA THR A 147 -38.06 3.61 -18.20
C THR A 147 -38.26 4.85 -17.32
N THR A 148 -39.45 5.44 -17.35
CA THR A 148 -39.78 6.66 -16.58
C THR A 148 -39.89 6.47 -15.06
N PHE A 149 -39.76 5.23 -14.59
CA PHE A 149 -39.81 4.80 -13.20
C PHE A 149 -38.75 3.71 -13.00
N ASN A 150 -37.93 3.83 -11.95
CA ASN A 150 -36.76 2.99 -11.66
C ASN A 150 -36.66 2.57 -10.18
N GLY A 151 -37.63 2.92 -9.32
CA GLY A 151 -37.77 2.39 -7.97
C GLY A 151 -36.73 2.87 -6.96
N ASP A 152 -36.19 4.09 -7.10
CA ASP A 152 -35.37 4.76 -6.07
C ASP A 152 -36.15 5.79 -5.24
N GLY A 153 -37.34 6.19 -5.67
CA GLY A 153 -38.18 7.21 -5.02
C GLY A 153 -37.83 8.65 -5.43
N VAL A 154 -37.05 8.84 -6.49
CA VAL A 154 -36.79 10.12 -7.15
C VAL A 154 -37.71 10.23 -8.38
N ILE A 155 -38.14 11.45 -8.70
CA ILE A 155 -38.88 11.75 -9.93
C ILE A 155 -38.18 12.85 -10.72
N ILE A 156 -38.15 12.67 -12.05
CA ILE A 156 -37.55 13.60 -13.00
C ILE A 156 -38.63 14.24 -13.88
N ASP A 157 -38.26 15.23 -14.69
CA ASP A 157 -39.15 15.89 -15.65
C ASP A 157 -39.78 14.92 -16.66
N ALA A 158 -39.14 13.78 -16.95
CA ALA A 158 -39.74 12.70 -17.74
C ALA A 158 -40.87 11.93 -17.02
N SER A 159 -40.86 11.86 -15.68
CA SER A 159 -41.76 11.01 -14.88
C SER A 159 -43.20 11.55 -14.74
N ALA A 160 -43.43 12.82 -15.08
CA ALA A 160 -44.76 13.45 -15.11
C ALA A 160 -45.20 13.70 -16.56
N ASP A 161 -46.49 13.53 -16.88
CA ASP A 161 -47.03 13.85 -18.22
C ASP A 161 -47.39 15.35 -18.37
N ASP A 162 -47.79 15.98 -17.27
CA ASP A 162 -48.31 17.35 -17.19
C ASP A 162 -47.19 18.42 -17.26
N PRO A 163 -47.22 19.38 -18.21
CA PRO A 163 -46.24 20.45 -18.32
C PRO A 163 -46.07 21.31 -17.05
N ASP A 164 -47.13 21.54 -16.29
CA ASP A 164 -47.05 22.33 -15.06
C ASP A 164 -46.33 21.56 -13.94
N GLN A 165 -46.57 20.25 -13.84
CA GLN A 165 -45.82 19.37 -12.93
C GLN A 165 -44.33 19.31 -13.27
N LYS A 166 -43.98 19.25 -14.57
CA LYS A 166 -42.58 19.34 -15.01
C LYS A 166 -41.92 20.66 -14.59
N ALA A 167 -42.64 21.78 -14.69
CA ALA A 167 -42.15 23.09 -14.26
C ALA A 167 -41.93 23.18 -12.74
N VAL A 168 -42.79 22.54 -11.93
CA VAL A 168 -42.60 22.41 -10.48
C VAL A 168 -41.37 21.57 -10.16
N ILE A 169 -41.19 20.40 -10.79
CA ILE A 169 -40.01 19.53 -10.60
C ILE A 169 -38.72 20.30 -10.92
N ALA A 170 -38.64 20.95 -12.08
CA ALA A 170 -37.47 21.72 -12.48
C ALA A 170 -37.16 22.88 -11.52
N SER A 171 -38.19 23.57 -11.02
CA SER A 171 -38.03 24.66 -10.04
C SER A 171 -37.56 24.15 -8.67
N ALA A 172 -38.05 22.99 -8.23
CA ALA A 172 -37.64 22.37 -6.97
C ALA A 172 -36.18 21.87 -7.03
N VAL A 173 -35.74 21.26 -8.14
CA VAL A 173 -34.32 20.92 -8.37
C VAL A 173 -33.44 22.17 -8.35
N ALA A 174 -33.87 23.26 -8.97
CA ALA A 174 -33.11 24.50 -9.07
C ALA A 174 -32.99 25.28 -7.75
N VAL A 175 -33.99 25.17 -6.86
CA VAL A 175 -34.04 25.89 -5.57
C VAL A 175 -33.48 25.05 -4.42
N SER A 176 -34.05 23.87 -4.18
CA SER A 176 -33.75 23.07 -2.99
C SER A 176 -32.60 22.07 -3.20
N GLY A 177 -32.10 21.97 -4.43
CA GLY A 177 -31.13 20.95 -4.86
C GLY A 177 -31.81 19.62 -5.17
N GLY A 178 -31.47 19.03 -6.31
CA GLY A 178 -31.95 17.71 -6.68
C GLY A 178 -31.15 16.56 -6.05
N VAL A 179 -31.74 15.37 -6.07
CA VAL A 179 -31.04 14.09 -5.87
C VAL A 179 -30.75 13.48 -7.25
N MET A 180 -29.61 12.79 -7.39
CA MET A 180 -29.30 12.05 -8.61
C MET A 180 -30.12 10.75 -8.65
N ASP A 181 -31.02 10.68 -9.63
CA ASP A 181 -31.84 9.52 -10.00
C ASP A 181 -30.97 8.40 -10.62
N ARG A 182 -31.41 7.13 -10.57
CA ARG A 182 -30.68 5.99 -11.16
C ARG A 182 -30.40 6.10 -12.67
N SER A 183 -31.10 6.94 -13.42
CA SER A 183 -30.79 7.28 -14.83
C SER A 183 -29.59 8.23 -14.99
N GLY A 184 -29.11 8.85 -13.90
CA GLY A 184 -28.05 9.86 -13.89
C GLY A 184 -28.55 11.31 -14.03
N VAL A 185 -29.86 11.54 -14.11
CA VAL A 185 -30.49 12.87 -14.14
C VAL A 185 -30.71 13.38 -12.71
N MET A 186 -30.79 14.71 -12.53
CA MET A 186 -31.14 15.32 -11.24
C MET A 186 -32.66 15.45 -11.12
N GLY A 187 -33.26 14.83 -10.12
CA GLY A 187 -34.70 14.86 -9.83
C GLY A 187 -34.99 15.25 -8.38
N VAL A 188 -36.24 15.07 -7.95
CA VAL A 188 -36.69 15.34 -6.57
C VAL A 188 -37.29 14.09 -5.93
N ASN A 189 -37.06 13.93 -4.62
CA ASN A 189 -37.72 12.90 -3.81
C ASN A 189 -38.88 13.52 -3.00
N GLY A 190 -39.62 12.69 -2.25
CA GLY A 190 -40.73 13.14 -1.42
C GLY A 190 -40.35 14.23 -0.39
N GLU A 191 -39.19 14.12 0.25
CA GLU A 191 -38.69 15.10 1.24
C GLU A 191 -38.42 16.47 0.61
N ILE A 192 -37.81 16.50 -0.58
CA ILE A 192 -37.59 17.75 -1.34
C ILE A 192 -38.92 18.36 -1.75
N ILE A 193 -39.90 17.57 -2.21
CA ILE A 193 -41.24 18.07 -2.57
C ILE A 193 -41.93 18.68 -1.33
N GLU A 194 -41.86 18.03 -0.17
CA GLU A 194 -42.45 18.56 1.07
C GLU A 194 -41.77 19.86 1.54
N ASN A 195 -40.44 19.89 1.58
CA ASN A 195 -39.68 21.07 1.99
C ASN A 195 -39.84 22.24 1.00
N PHE A 196 -39.88 21.97 -0.30
CA PHE A 196 -40.14 22.99 -1.33
C PHE A 196 -41.52 23.62 -1.15
N TYR A 197 -42.59 22.82 -1.05
CA TYR A 197 -43.95 23.33 -0.84
C TYR A 197 -44.11 24.05 0.50
N LYS A 198 -43.38 23.63 1.55
CA LYS A 198 -43.29 24.37 2.81
C LYS A 198 -42.63 25.73 2.61
N SER A 199 -41.46 25.80 1.96
CA SER A 199 -40.75 27.05 1.68
C SER A 199 -41.59 28.02 0.82
N LEU A 200 -42.36 27.52 -0.15
CA LEU A 200 -43.35 28.32 -0.91
C LEU A 200 -44.39 28.95 0.04
N ALA A 201 -45.00 28.15 0.92
CA ALA A 201 -46.03 28.62 1.84
C ALA A 201 -45.46 29.61 2.90
N ASP A 202 -44.30 29.30 3.48
CA ASP A 202 -43.61 30.14 4.46
C ASP A 202 -43.24 31.52 3.86
N TYR A 203 -42.73 31.55 2.62
CA TYR A 203 -42.41 32.80 1.92
C TYR A 203 -43.66 33.60 1.52
N ALA A 204 -44.71 32.92 1.04
CA ALA A 204 -45.98 33.57 0.70
C ALA A 204 -46.66 34.18 1.94
N ALA A 205 -46.63 33.48 3.08
CA ALA A 205 -47.12 33.99 4.36
C ALA A 205 -46.30 35.19 4.85
N TRP A 206 -44.97 35.15 4.72
CA TRP A 206 -44.10 36.27 5.04
C TRP A 206 -44.39 37.52 4.21
N GLN A 207 -44.60 37.38 2.89
CA GLN A 207 -44.97 38.49 2.02
C GLN A 207 -46.41 39.00 2.26
N ALA A 208 -47.34 38.13 2.66
CA ALA A 208 -48.69 38.53 3.06
C ALA A 208 -48.69 39.32 4.39
N ALA A 209 -47.74 39.04 5.28
CA ALA A 209 -47.53 39.76 6.55
C ALA A 209 -46.73 41.08 6.41
N LYS A 210 -46.52 41.57 5.19
CA LYS A 210 -45.68 42.74 4.90
C LYS A 210 -46.23 44.04 5.48
N VAL A 211 -45.47 44.61 6.41
CA VAL A 211 -45.73 45.92 7.03
C VAL A 211 -45.37 47.05 6.07
N GLU A 212 -46.10 48.17 6.14
CA GLU A 212 -45.77 49.40 5.41
C GLU A 212 -44.38 49.92 5.79
N ALA A 213 -43.57 50.27 4.79
CA ALA A 213 -42.19 50.70 4.98
C ALA A 213 -42.16 52.21 5.32
N PRO A 214 -41.76 52.64 6.55
CA PRO A 214 -41.98 54.02 7.02
C PRO A 214 -41.37 55.15 6.18
N TYR A 215 -40.38 54.83 5.33
CA TYR A 215 -39.71 55.78 4.42
C TYR A 215 -39.68 55.23 2.97
N GLY A 216 -40.61 54.35 2.62
CA GLY A 216 -40.67 53.68 1.31
C GLY A 216 -39.37 52.93 1.00
N ASP A 217 -38.88 53.05 -0.24
CA ASP A 217 -37.64 52.42 -0.72
C ASP A 217 -36.39 52.84 0.07
N LYS A 218 -36.42 53.98 0.78
CA LYS A 218 -35.31 54.45 1.62
C LYS A 218 -35.27 53.76 3.01
N THR A 219 -36.28 52.95 3.36
CA THR A 219 -36.42 52.37 4.71
C THR A 219 -35.25 51.49 5.12
N ASP A 220 -34.81 50.56 4.27
CA ASP A 220 -33.68 49.66 4.60
C ASP A 220 -32.40 50.45 4.92
N LYS A 221 -32.10 51.48 4.14
CA LYS A 221 -30.96 52.39 4.38
C LYS A 221 -31.15 53.26 5.62
N ALA A 222 -32.39 53.64 5.94
CA ALA A 222 -32.70 54.40 7.16
C ALA A 222 -32.48 53.55 8.42
N VAL A 223 -32.87 52.26 8.39
CA VAL A 223 -32.62 51.27 9.45
C VAL A 223 -31.12 51.05 9.64
N GLU A 224 -30.37 50.80 8.57
CA GLU A 224 -28.91 50.64 8.59
C GLU A 224 -28.21 51.82 9.27
N LEU A 225 -28.53 53.04 8.82
CA LEU A 225 -27.94 54.27 9.34
C LEU A 225 -28.39 54.59 10.78
N TYR A 226 -29.64 54.28 11.14
CA TYR A 226 -30.13 54.42 12.52
C TYR A 226 -29.37 53.49 13.46
N ASN A 227 -29.28 52.20 13.13
CA ASN A 227 -28.63 51.19 13.96
C ASN A 227 -27.11 51.43 14.09
N ALA A 228 -26.47 52.01 13.08
CA ALA A 228 -25.07 52.45 13.17
C ALA A 228 -24.85 53.63 14.14
N LEU A 229 -25.85 54.52 14.30
CA LEU A 229 -25.75 55.77 15.07
C LEU A 229 -26.40 55.70 16.46
N ASP A 230 -27.32 54.77 16.71
CA ASP A 230 -28.13 54.71 17.93
C ASP A 230 -27.31 54.70 19.22
N ALA A 231 -26.26 53.87 19.28
CA ALA A 231 -25.35 53.83 20.42
C ALA A 231 -24.58 55.15 20.62
N LYS A 232 -24.29 55.89 19.54
CA LYS A 232 -23.57 57.18 19.57
C LYS A 232 -24.46 58.35 19.97
N VAL A 233 -25.72 58.35 19.53
CA VAL A 233 -26.71 59.35 19.94
C VAL A 233 -27.10 59.14 21.42
N LYS A 234 -27.27 57.89 21.87
CA LYS A 234 -27.55 57.57 23.29
C LYS A 234 -26.35 57.87 24.20
N ASP A 235 -25.12 57.61 23.78
CA ASP A 235 -23.91 58.01 24.51
C ASP A 235 -23.79 59.55 24.63
N TYR A 236 -24.14 60.31 23.58
CA TYR A 236 -24.23 61.78 23.66
C TYR A 236 -25.24 62.24 24.72
N PHE A 237 -26.50 61.78 24.66
CA PHE A 237 -27.52 62.20 25.62
C PHE A 237 -27.20 61.78 27.06
N MET A 238 -26.60 60.60 27.26
CA MET A 238 -26.15 60.16 28.58
C MET A 238 -24.99 61.03 29.12
N ARG A 239 -24.04 61.45 28.27
CA ARG A 239 -22.99 62.41 28.65
C ARG A 239 -23.56 63.78 29.00
N SER A 240 -24.49 64.32 28.22
CA SER A 240 -25.11 65.61 28.52
C SER A 240 -25.91 65.58 29.83
N LYS A 241 -26.65 64.49 30.11
CA LYS A 241 -27.31 64.30 31.42
C LYS A 241 -26.32 64.27 32.58
N LEU A 242 -25.18 63.59 32.42
CA LEU A 242 -24.16 63.50 33.46
C LEU A 242 -23.40 64.84 33.66
N ALA A 243 -23.19 65.60 32.59
CA ALA A 243 -22.70 66.98 32.64
C ALA A 243 -23.69 67.91 33.35
N ALA A 244 -24.99 67.81 33.08
CA ALA A 244 -26.02 68.58 33.78
C ALA A 244 -26.11 68.23 35.28
N PHE A 245 -25.92 66.96 35.64
CA PHE A 245 -25.88 66.50 37.04
C PHE A 245 -24.59 66.92 37.77
N SER A 246 -23.46 66.99 37.07
CA SER A 246 -22.15 67.35 37.63
C SER A 246 -21.40 68.27 36.66
N PRO A 247 -21.66 69.59 36.68
CA PRO A 247 -21.12 70.54 35.70
C PRO A 247 -19.58 70.54 35.62
N ASP A 248 -18.89 70.33 36.75
CA ASP A 248 -17.43 70.24 36.82
C ASP A 248 -16.86 69.09 35.97
N SER A 249 -17.66 68.04 35.72
CA SER A 249 -17.27 66.87 34.93
C SER A 249 -17.40 67.05 33.41
N THR A 250 -18.06 68.11 32.94
CA THR A 250 -18.34 68.35 31.50
C THR A 250 -17.09 68.23 30.63
N SER A 251 -15.98 68.85 31.07
CA SER A 251 -14.67 68.82 30.40
C SER A 251 -14.02 67.42 30.32
N THR A 252 -14.44 66.49 31.18
CA THR A 252 -13.97 65.10 31.23
C THR A 252 -14.85 64.16 30.40
N LEU A 253 -16.12 64.52 30.20
CA LEU A 253 -17.10 63.76 29.41
C LEU A 253 -17.03 64.05 27.91
N ASP A 254 -16.59 65.26 27.56
CA ASP A 254 -16.33 65.73 26.20
C ASP A 254 -14.97 65.25 25.64
N VAL A 255 -14.62 65.66 24.41
CA VAL A 255 -13.30 65.37 23.82
C VAL A 255 -12.19 66.14 24.54
N GLN A 256 -11.48 65.45 25.42
CA GLN A 256 -10.27 65.92 26.09
C GLN A 256 -9.14 66.24 25.08
N ASN A 257 -8.48 67.39 25.25
CA ASN A 257 -7.38 67.82 24.38
C ASN A 257 -6.24 66.78 24.32
N SER A 258 -5.90 66.16 25.45
CA SER A 258 -4.88 65.10 25.54
C SER A 258 -5.13 63.91 24.60
N ARG A 259 -6.40 63.58 24.31
CA ARG A 259 -6.77 62.52 23.35
C ARG A 259 -6.59 62.95 21.89
N ILE A 260 -6.66 64.25 21.60
CA ILE A 260 -6.38 64.83 20.29
C ILE A 260 -4.87 64.98 20.11
N GLU A 261 -4.18 65.53 21.11
CA GLU A 261 -2.72 65.69 21.15
C GLU A 261 -2.01 64.36 20.86
N ALA A 262 -2.46 63.26 21.48
CA ALA A 262 -1.93 61.91 21.30
C ALA A 262 -2.02 61.35 19.86
N ILE A 263 -2.91 61.88 19.00
CA ILE A 263 -3.02 61.50 17.58
C ILE A 263 -2.60 62.64 16.61
N SER A 264 -2.35 63.85 17.13
CA SER A 264 -2.12 65.07 16.32
C SER A 264 -0.82 65.07 15.50
N ALA A 265 0.13 64.21 15.85
CA ALA A 265 1.39 64.03 15.11
C ALA A 265 1.29 62.96 14.00
N ASP A 266 0.26 62.13 14.01
CA ASP A 266 -0.01 61.11 12.99
C ASP A 266 -0.85 61.68 11.84
N ASN A 267 -0.94 60.96 10.72
CA ASN A 267 -1.94 61.27 9.71
C ASN A 267 -3.33 60.88 10.22
N LEU A 268 -4.14 61.90 10.58
CA LEU A 268 -5.49 61.74 11.11
C LEU A 268 -6.45 60.94 10.20
N THR A 269 -6.22 60.86 8.89
CA THR A 269 -7.05 60.00 8.01
C THR A 269 -6.83 58.51 8.23
N GLY A 270 -5.77 58.12 8.94
CA GLY A 270 -5.51 56.75 9.41
C GLY A 270 -5.88 56.51 10.88
N LYS A 271 -6.60 57.45 11.50
CA LYS A 271 -7.02 57.43 12.92
C LYS A 271 -8.53 57.42 13.11
N THR A 272 -9.25 56.90 12.11
CA THR A 272 -10.72 56.81 12.10
C THR A 272 -11.26 56.06 13.31
N ASP A 273 -10.58 55.01 13.74
CA ASP A 273 -11.08 54.12 14.78
C ASP A 273 -10.97 54.78 16.16
N GLU A 274 -9.84 55.45 16.47
CA GLU A 274 -9.72 56.24 17.69
C GLU A 274 -10.70 57.42 17.72
N ILE A 275 -10.85 58.13 16.58
CA ILE A 275 -11.78 59.28 16.46
C ILE A 275 -13.25 58.82 16.56
N ALA A 276 -13.59 57.64 16.04
CA ALA A 276 -14.92 57.06 16.17
C ALA A 276 -15.32 56.84 17.64
N THR A 277 -14.36 56.60 18.55
CA THR A 277 -14.63 56.45 19.99
C THR A 277 -15.05 57.74 20.69
N TYR A 278 -14.79 58.91 20.11
CA TYR A 278 -15.19 60.19 20.69
C TYR A 278 -16.74 60.33 20.71
N PRO A 279 -17.30 61.26 21.51
CA PRO A 279 -18.72 61.62 21.46
C PRO A 279 -19.17 62.04 20.06
N LEU A 280 -20.49 61.98 19.81
CA LEU A 280 -21.08 62.33 18.51
C LEU A 280 -20.98 63.84 18.21
N ALA A 281 -21.10 64.68 19.24
CA ALA A 281 -20.97 66.14 19.21
C ALA A 281 -20.34 66.63 20.53
N ARG A 282 -19.97 67.91 20.60
CA ARG A 282 -19.48 68.56 21.84
C ARG A 282 -20.54 68.49 22.95
N ILE A 283 -20.15 68.10 24.16
CA ILE A 283 -21.06 67.99 25.29
C ILE A 283 -21.27 69.37 25.94
N THR A 284 -22.46 69.94 25.81
CA THR A 284 -22.84 71.24 26.42
C THR A 284 -23.53 71.12 27.78
N GLY A 285 -24.10 69.95 28.07
CA GLY A 285 -24.98 69.75 29.24
C GLY A 285 -26.46 70.07 28.97
N GLU A 286 -26.82 70.43 27.73
CA GLU A 286 -28.21 70.62 27.31
C GLU A 286 -28.88 69.27 26.98
N ASP A 287 -30.20 69.20 27.09
CA ASP A 287 -31.02 68.00 26.82
C ASP A 287 -31.34 67.79 25.33
N THR A 288 -30.84 68.66 24.46
CA THR A 288 -30.99 68.58 23.00
C THR A 288 -29.66 68.39 22.27
N LEU A 289 -29.73 67.99 21.00
CA LEU A 289 -28.62 67.94 20.05
C LEU A 289 -28.90 68.94 18.91
N ASP A 290 -28.10 69.99 18.78
CA ASP A 290 -28.17 70.90 17.62
C ASP A 290 -27.72 70.17 16.35
N LEU A 291 -28.66 69.99 15.42
CA LEU A 291 -28.47 69.38 14.12
C LEU A 291 -27.66 70.24 13.15
N ARG A 292 -27.12 71.39 13.61
CA ARG A 292 -26.21 72.30 12.90
C ARG A 292 -24.81 72.33 13.53
N ALA A 293 -24.63 71.76 14.72
CA ALA A 293 -23.34 71.70 15.38
C ALA A 293 -22.35 70.78 14.64
N ALA A 294 -21.07 70.91 14.96
CA ALA A 294 -20.02 70.06 14.40
C ALA A 294 -20.14 68.62 14.94
N ILE A 295 -20.69 67.73 14.13
CA ILE A 295 -20.70 66.28 14.36
C ILE A 295 -19.30 65.70 14.15
N ASN A 296 -18.96 64.67 14.94
CA ASN A 296 -17.74 63.89 14.82
C ASN A 296 -17.49 63.47 13.35
N PRO A 297 -16.31 63.75 12.76
CA PRO A 297 -16.08 63.65 11.32
C PRO A 297 -16.21 62.23 10.77
N VAL A 298 -16.05 61.18 11.59
CA VAL A 298 -16.26 59.79 11.16
C VAL A 298 -17.74 59.48 10.98
N TRP A 299 -18.59 59.97 11.90
CA TRP A 299 -20.02 59.73 11.91
C TRP A 299 -20.82 60.76 11.08
N ALA A 300 -20.22 61.92 10.76
CA ALA A 300 -20.89 63.05 10.11
C ALA A 300 -21.58 62.70 8.78
N ALA A 301 -20.96 61.87 7.94
CA ALA A 301 -21.54 61.46 6.65
C ALA A 301 -22.79 60.57 6.82
N GLN A 302 -22.75 59.62 7.76
CA GLN A 302 -23.88 58.76 8.09
C GLN A 302 -25.01 59.56 8.76
N PHE A 303 -24.66 60.46 9.68
CA PHE A 303 -25.63 61.32 10.37
C PHE A 303 -26.33 62.28 9.41
N ALA A 304 -25.61 62.87 8.45
CA ALA A 304 -26.19 63.69 7.40
C ALA A 304 -27.15 62.88 6.49
N ALA A 305 -26.75 61.67 6.09
CA ALA A 305 -27.58 60.79 5.28
C ALA A 305 -28.86 60.33 6.01
N LEU A 306 -28.78 60.01 7.32
CA LEU A 306 -29.95 59.68 8.12
C LEU A 306 -30.88 60.88 8.25
N LYS A 307 -30.32 62.06 8.55
CA LYS A 307 -31.07 63.32 8.67
C LYS A 307 -31.87 63.65 7.40
N GLU A 308 -31.30 63.42 6.21
CA GLU A 308 -31.99 63.64 4.92
C GLU A 308 -33.19 62.72 4.70
N ILE A 309 -33.17 61.50 5.27
CA ILE A 309 -34.24 60.51 5.10
C ILE A 309 -35.32 60.66 6.17
N VAL A 310 -34.93 60.96 7.41
CA VAL A 310 -35.75 60.72 8.62
C VAL A 310 -36.23 61.99 9.31
N MET A 311 -35.55 63.13 9.14
CA MET A 311 -35.79 64.37 9.91
C MET A 311 -36.33 65.51 9.04
N ASP A 312 -37.16 66.40 9.62
CA ASP A 312 -37.64 67.61 8.92
C ASP A 312 -36.45 68.57 8.65
N PRO A 313 -36.20 68.99 7.38
CA PRO A 313 -35.15 69.95 7.03
C PRO A 313 -35.20 71.30 7.77
N LYS A 314 -36.36 71.70 8.32
CA LYS A 314 -36.54 72.92 9.11
C LYS A 314 -36.10 72.76 10.57
N LYS A 315 -35.97 71.52 11.04
CA LYS A 315 -35.65 71.22 12.45
C LYS A 315 -34.21 71.64 12.77
N LYS A 316 -34.04 72.25 13.94
CA LYS A 316 -32.74 72.72 14.45
C LYS A 316 -32.16 71.78 15.49
N GLU A 317 -32.99 71.31 16.41
CA GLU A 317 -32.59 70.50 17.55
C GLU A 317 -33.33 69.16 17.55
N LEU A 318 -32.72 68.15 18.16
CA LEU A 318 -33.26 66.81 18.36
C LEU A 318 -33.21 66.47 19.85
N THR A 319 -34.29 65.94 20.40
CA THR A 319 -34.32 65.39 21.78
C THR A 319 -34.10 63.87 21.78
N GLU A 320 -33.71 63.33 22.93
CA GLU A 320 -33.58 61.88 23.13
C GLU A 320 -34.91 61.13 22.90
N ALA A 321 -36.04 61.73 23.31
CA ALA A 321 -37.37 61.16 23.12
C ALA A 321 -37.70 61.00 21.63
N GLU A 322 -37.40 62.02 20.83
CA GLU A 322 -37.63 62.00 19.38
C GLU A 322 -36.70 61.04 18.64
N TRP A 323 -35.47 60.83 19.13
CA TRP A 323 -34.59 59.77 18.62
C TRP A 323 -35.18 58.38 18.91
N CYS A 324 -35.71 58.15 20.11
CA CYS A 324 -36.42 56.92 20.44
C CYS A 324 -37.71 56.74 19.61
N GLU A 325 -38.47 57.80 19.33
CA GLU A 325 -39.63 57.76 18.41
C GLU A 325 -39.26 57.41 16.96
N ILE A 326 -38.06 57.79 16.52
CA ILE A 326 -37.53 57.34 15.22
C ILE A 326 -37.31 55.83 15.26
N GLY A 327 -36.66 55.31 16.31
CA GLY A 327 -36.45 53.88 16.50
C GLY A 327 -37.77 53.07 16.55
N THR A 328 -38.80 53.55 17.23
CA THR A 328 -40.09 52.82 17.32
C THR A 328 -40.81 52.69 15.98
N LYS A 329 -40.55 53.57 15.00
CA LYS A 329 -41.10 53.44 13.63
C LYS A 329 -40.48 52.28 12.87
N PHE A 330 -39.20 51.98 13.11
CA PHE A 330 -38.51 50.86 12.45
C PHE A 330 -38.89 49.50 13.02
N ALA A 331 -39.18 49.42 14.33
CA ALA A 331 -39.38 48.16 15.05
C ALA A 331 -40.35 47.16 14.38
N ALA A 332 -41.46 47.62 13.80
CA ALA A 332 -42.42 46.75 13.11
C ALA A 332 -41.88 46.22 11.75
N TYR A 333 -41.11 47.03 11.04
CA TYR A 333 -40.47 46.66 9.78
C TYR A 333 -39.26 45.74 10.00
N GLU A 334 -38.46 46.00 11.03
CA GLU A 334 -37.35 45.14 11.46
C GLU A 334 -37.85 43.78 11.96
N ALA A 335 -38.95 43.74 12.74
CA ALA A 335 -39.59 42.50 13.13
C ALA A 335 -40.06 41.67 11.91
N TRP A 336 -40.68 42.32 10.92
CA TRP A 336 -41.06 41.67 9.67
C TRP A 336 -39.86 41.18 8.85
N LYS A 337 -38.80 41.98 8.69
CA LYS A 337 -37.55 41.54 8.03
C LYS A 337 -36.89 40.38 8.77
N GLY A 338 -36.89 40.39 10.10
CA GLY A 338 -36.35 39.34 10.95
C GLY A 338 -37.15 38.03 10.94
N SER A 339 -38.45 38.08 10.64
CA SER A 339 -39.32 36.91 10.50
C SER A 339 -39.35 36.32 9.07
N LYS A 340 -38.36 36.62 8.23
CA LYS A 340 -38.29 36.11 6.86
C LYS A 340 -38.05 34.60 6.83
N ALA A 341 -39.04 33.84 6.37
CA ALA A 341 -38.98 32.41 6.12
C ALA A 341 -39.06 32.10 4.61
N GLY A 342 -38.70 30.88 4.22
CA GLY A 342 -38.73 30.45 2.81
C GLY A 342 -37.80 31.23 1.86
N ALA A 343 -36.69 31.79 2.36
CA ALA A 343 -35.78 32.62 1.54
C ALA A 343 -35.18 31.89 0.32
N GLU A 344 -35.12 30.56 0.35
CA GLU A 344 -34.65 29.71 -0.75
C GLU A 344 -35.47 29.91 -2.04
N VAL A 345 -36.81 30.00 -1.94
CA VAL A 345 -37.71 30.12 -3.11
C VAL A 345 -37.79 31.55 -3.67
N GLU A 346 -37.17 32.54 -3.02
CA GLU A 346 -37.26 33.97 -3.40
C GLU A 346 -36.88 34.23 -4.87
N SER A 347 -35.95 33.46 -5.42
CA SER A 347 -35.51 33.55 -6.82
C SER A 347 -36.58 33.18 -7.85
N LEU A 348 -37.66 32.49 -7.46
CA LEU A 348 -38.78 32.15 -8.36
C LEU A 348 -39.72 33.34 -8.61
N GLY A 349 -39.72 34.33 -7.73
CA GLY A 349 -40.64 35.48 -7.77
C GLY A 349 -42.04 35.16 -7.23
N LEU A 350 -42.69 36.19 -6.66
CA LEU A 350 -43.94 36.04 -5.90
C LEU A 350 -45.11 35.50 -6.76
N GLU A 351 -45.21 35.89 -8.03
CA GLU A 351 -46.26 35.43 -8.94
C GLU A 351 -46.18 33.92 -9.20
N THR A 352 -44.98 33.39 -9.46
CA THR A 352 -44.75 31.95 -9.66
C THR A 352 -44.98 31.15 -8.37
N ILE A 353 -44.56 31.69 -7.21
CA ILE A 353 -44.81 31.08 -5.90
C ILE A 353 -46.31 30.95 -5.63
N GLN A 354 -47.08 32.01 -5.89
CA GLN A 354 -48.54 31.97 -5.77
C GLN A 354 -49.17 30.97 -6.75
N LYS A 355 -48.75 30.97 -8.03
CA LYS A 355 -49.23 30.00 -9.03
C LYS A 355 -49.03 28.56 -8.58
N TYR A 356 -47.85 28.20 -8.07
CA TYR A 356 -47.56 26.83 -7.63
C TYR A 356 -48.35 26.41 -6.38
N LEU A 357 -48.69 27.35 -5.50
CA LEU A 357 -49.58 27.11 -4.35
C LEU A 357 -51.05 26.95 -4.79
N GLU A 358 -51.52 27.77 -5.75
CA GLU A 358 -52.88 27.67 -6.33
C GLU A 358 -53.10 26.37 -7.12
N GLN A 359 -52.08 25.92 -7.87
CA GLN A 359 -52.13 24.67 -8.63
C GLN A 359 -52.09 23.41 -7.73
N ASN A 360 -51.51 23.51 -6.53
CA ASN A 360 -51.42 22.46 -5.51
C ASN A 360 -51.04 21.05 -6.04
N HIS A 361 -50.04 20.97 -6.93
CA HIS A 361 -49.57 19.69 -7.47
C HIS A 361 -48.85 18.78 -6.44
N LYS A 362 -48.68 19.21 -5.17
CA LYS A 362 -47.92 18.48 -4.14
C LYS A 362 -48.33 17.01 -4.04
N ASP A 363 -49.62 16.74 -3.83
CA ASP A 363 -50.13 15.37 -3.60
C ASP A 363 -50.02 14.51 -4.87
N ALA A 364 -50.13 15.12 -6.06
CA ALA A 364 -49.92 14.44 -7.34
C ALA A 364 -48.46 14.02 -7.54
N LEU A 365 -47.50 14.93 -7.25
CA LEU A 365 -46.07 14.63 -7.32
C LEU A 365 -45.66 13.56 -6.29
N LEU A 366 -46.19 13.62 -5.07
CA LEU A 366 -45.98 12.58 -4.06
C LEU A 366 -46.59 11.22 -4.48
N ALA A 367 -47.72 11.21 -5.20
CA ALA A 367 -48.27 9.98 -5.77
C ALA A 367 -47.40 9.40 -6.91
N ILE A 368 -46.73 10.25 -7.69
CA ILE A 368 -45.75 9.82 -8.71
C ILE A 368 -44.50 9.22 -8.03
N VAL A 369 -43.99 9.83 -6.95
CA VAL A 369 -42.91 9.27 -6.11
C VAL A 369 -43.31 7.91 -5.50
N ALA A 370 -44.52 7.79 -4.97
CA ALA A 370 -45.02 6.52 -4.41
C ALA A 370 -45.19 5.43 -5.48
N LYS A 371 -45.59 5.81 -6.70
CA LYS A 371 -45.68 4.92 -7.86
C LYS A 371 -44.30 4.44 -8.31
N ASP A 372 -43.28 5.31 -8.28
CA ASP A 372 -41.90 4.89 -8.52
C ASP A 372 -41.43 3.89 -7.47
N ALA A 373 -41.48 4.27 -6.20
CA ALA A 373 -40.98 3.48 -5.08
C ALA A 373 -41.63 2.07 -4.97
N ALA A 374 -42.84 1.89 -5.50
CA ALA A 374 -43.50 0.59 -5.62
C ALA A 374 -42.76 -0.40 -6.55
N LEU A 375 -42.02 0.09 -7.55
CA LEU A 375 -41.20 -0.73 -8.45
C LEU A 375 -39.85 -1.13 -7.87
N LYS A 376 -39.48 -0.65 -6.66
CA LYS A 376 -38.19 -0.93 -6.02
C LYS A 376 -37.85 -2.43 -5.99
N GLY A 377 -38.82 -3.29 -5.67
CA GLY A 377 -38.61 -4.74 -5.63
C GLY A 377 -38.19 -5.34 -6.98
N ASP A 378 -38.68 -4.80 -8.10
CA ASP A 378 -38.28 -5.24 -9.44
C ASP A 378 -36.87 -4.80 -9.81
N VAL A 379 -36.35 -3.73 -9.18
CA VAL A 379 -34.99 -3.21 -9.41
C VAL A 379 -33.95 -3.78 -8.46
N ASP A 380 -34.32 -4.01 -7.20
CA ASP A 380 -33.51 -4.77 -6.25
C ASP A 380 -33.25 -6.20 -6.81
N ASN A 381 -34.22 -6.79 -7.53
CA ASN A 381 -34.04 -8.03 -8.29
C ASN A 381 -32.94 -7.95 -9.39
N ILE A 382 -32.74 -6.80 -10.06
CA ILE A 382 -31.65 -6.64 -11.05
C ILE A 382 -30.28 -6.62 -10.35
N ALA A 383 -30.17 -5.96 -9.19
CA ALA A 383 -28.94 -6.02 -8.39
C ALA A 383 -28.63 -7.44 -7.90
N VAL A 384 -29.67 -8.20 -7.53
CA VAL A 384 -29.57 -9.63 -7.17
C VAL A 384 -29.16 -10.49 -8.37
N MET A 385 -29.63 -10.17 -9.59
CA MET A 385 -29.20 -10.82 -10.84
C MET A 385 -27.73 -10.53 -11.20
N ASP A 386 -27.30 -9.27 -11.12
CA ASP A 386 -25.90 -8.89 -11.37
C ASP A 386 -24.97 -9.57 -10.35
N LYS A 387 -25.34 -9.61 -9.07
CA LYS A 387 -24.65 -10.41 -8.06
C LYS A 387 -24.62 -11.90 -8.44
N PHE A 388 -25.74 -12.49 -8.87
CA PHE A 388 -25.81 -13.89 -9.25
C PHE A 388 -24.84 -14.22 -10.38
N LEU A 389 -24.82 -13.43 -11.45
CA LEU A 389 -23.98 -13.70 -12.62
C LEU A 389 -22.48 -13.56 -12.31
N HIS A 390 -22.10 -12.54 -11.52
CA HIS A 390 -20.71 -12.39 -11.04
C HIS A 390 -20.28 -13.58 -10.16
N VAL A 391 -21.13 -14.00 -9.21
CA VAL A 391 -20.87 -15.17 -8.36
C VAL A 391 -20.82 -16.45 -9.20
N TYR A 392 -21.74 -16.65 -10.15
CA TYR A 392 -21.80 -17.83 -11.01
C TYR A 392 -20.50 -18.02 -11.82
N ARG A 393 -19.96 -16.95 -12.41
CA ARG A 393 -18.72 -16.98 -13.18
C ARG A 393 -17.50 -17.29 -12.30
N ASP A 394 -17.37 -16.60 -11.17
CA ASP A 394 -16.10 -16.56 -10.42
C ASP A 394 -16.05 -17.48 -9.18
N PHE A 395 -17.17 -17.93 -8.63
CA PHE A 395 -17.19 -18.63 -7.34
C PHE A 395 -16.42 -19.97 -7.35
N TYR A 396 -16.62 -20.83 -8.36
CA TYR A 396 -15.85 -22.07 -8.44
C TYR A 396 -14.34 -21.81 -8.65
N ARG A 397 -13.98 -20.74 -9.35
CA ARG A 397 -12.58 -20.31 -9.46
C ARG A 397 -12.02 -19.86 -8.11
N LEU A 398 -12.80 -19.17 -7.28
CA LEU A 398 -12.44 -18.90 -5.89
C LEU A 398 -12.29 -20.20 -5.08
N LEU A 399 -13.24 -21.15 -5.14
CA LEU A 399 -13.16 -22.42 -4.41
C LEU A 399 -11.87 -23.21 -4.73
N LYS A 400 -11.51 -23.32 -6.01
CA LYS A 400 -10.24 -23.92 -6.47
C LYS A 400 -9.00 -23.20 -5.94
N ASN A 401 -9.12 -21.93 -5.52
CA ASN A 401 -8.04 -21.09 -5.04
C ASN A 401 -8.12 -20.76 -3.53
N PHE A 402 -9.11 -21.29 -2.81
CA PHE A 402 -9.33 -21.05 -1.38
C PHE A 402 -9.32 -22.37 -0.59
N ILE A 403 -10.02 -23.39 -1.09
CA ILE A 403 -10.13 -24.70 -0.43
C ILE A 403 -9.02 -25.64 -0.88
N THR A 404 -8.82 -25.79 -2.21
CA THR A 404 -7.95 -26.83 -2.78
C THR A 404 -6.57 -26.31 -3.22
N PHE A 405 -6.47 -25.02 -3.58
CA PHE A 405 -5.28 -24.41 -4.22
C PHE A 405 -4.89 -25.10 -5.54
N HIS A 406 -5.85 -25.76 -6.21
CA HIS A 406 -5.65 -26.55 -7.43
C HIS A 406 -4.89 -25.76 -8.52
N ASP A 407 -5.36 -24.56 -8.85
CA ASP A 407 -4.81 -23.75 -9.96
C ASP A 407 -3.37 -23.25 -9.72
N PHE A 408 -2.85 -23.34 -8.49
CA PHE A 408 -1.44 -23.09 -8.22
C PHE A 408 -0.56 -24.32 -8.48
N TYR A 409 -1.09 -25.52 -8.24
CA TYR A 409 -0.36 -26.79 -8.33
C TYR A 409 -0.59 -27.57 -9.62
N ASP A 410 -1.49 -27.08 -10.49
CA ASP A 410 -1.73 -27.63 -11.82
C ASP A 410 -0.43 -27.69 -12.66
N LYS A 411 -0.34 -28.76 -13.46
CA LYS A 411 0.78 -29.02 -14.36
C LYS A 411 0.56 -28.43 -15.75
N CYS A 412 -0.70 -28.23 -16.17
CA CYS A 412 -1.04 -27.70 -17.49
C CYS A 412 -0.74 -26.19 -17.59
N LYS A 413 -0.87 -25.45 -16.48
CA LYS A 413 -0.58 -24.00 -16.37
C LYS A 413 -1.47 -23.09 -17.22
N GLU A 414 -2.54 -23.63 -17.79
CA GLU A 414 -3.50 -22.86 -18.60
C GLU A 414 -4.25 -21.85 -17.74
N THR A 415 -4.62 -22.25 -16.52
CA THR A 415 -5.15 -21.36 -15.48
C THR A 415 -4.03 -21.00 -14.49
N LYS A 416 -3.94 -19.72 -14.12
CA LYS A 416 -3.08 -19.24 -13.02
C LYS A 416 -3.89 -19.07 -11.74
N ALA A 417 -3.27 -19.32 -10.60
CA ALA A 417 -3.89 -19.07 -9.31
C ALA A 417 -4.21 -17.58 -9.09
N ILE A 418 -5.25 -17.27 -8.33
CA ILE A 418 -5.75 -15.88 -8.18
C ILE A 418 -4.79 -14.92 -7.46
N PHE A 419 -3.67 -15.40 -6.93
CA PHE A 419 -2.59 -14.59 -6.34
C PHE A 419 -1.34 -14.49 -7.23
N GLN A 420 -1.34 -15.08 -8.43
CA GLN A 420 -0.23 -15.04 -9.39
C GLN A 420 -0.40 -13.91 -10.40
N SER A 421 0.13 -12.74 -10.09
CA SER A 421 -0.18 -11.48 -10.80
C SER A 421 0.45 -11.31 -12.19
N GLY A 422 1.41 -12.16 -12.57
CA GLY A 422 2.16 -11.98 -13.81
C GLY A 422 3.45 -12.79 -13.89
N ARG A 423 4.38 -12.31 -14.71
CA ARG A 423 5.71 -12.92 -14.94
C ARG A 423 6.80 -11.85 -14.97
N LEU A 424 7.96 -12.15 -14.38
CA LEU A 424 9.14 -11.28 -14.39
C LEU A 424 10.25 -11.89 -15.27
N ILE A 425 10.77 -11.12 -16.22
CA ILE A 425 11.91 -11.50 -17.07
C ILE A 425 13.15 -10.74 -16.62
N ILE A 426 14.19 -11.49 -16.30
CA ILE A 426 15.49 -11.02 -15.80
C ILE A 426 16.54 -12.09 -16.14
N ASP A 427 17.80 -11.75 -16.41
CA ASP A 427 18.93 -12.71 -16.47
C ASP A 427 18.66 -14.04 -17.19
N GLN A 428 18.10 -13.98 -18.40
CA GLN A 428 17.82 -15.18 -19.22
C GLN A 428 16.87 -16.19 -18.54
N ARG A 429 16.05 -15.74 -17.59
CA ARG A 429 15.01 -16.52 -16.90
C ARG A 429 13.67 -15.77 -16.89
N GLU A 430 12.62 -16.53 -16.76
CA GLU A 430 11.24 -16.06 -16.61
C GLU A 430 10.67 -16.67 -15.32
N CYS A 431 10.39 -15.81 -14.34
CA CYS A 431 9.80 -16.18 -13.06
C CYS A 431 8.26 -16.11 -13.17
N LEU A 432 7.60 -17.28 -13.06
CA LEU A 432 6.16 -17.45 -13.20
C LEU A 432 5.40 -17.40 -11.87
N PHE A 433 6.11 -17.38 -10.74
CA PHE A 433 5.53 -17.03 -9.45
C PHE A 433 5.89 -15.57 -9.11
N CYS A 434 5.04 -14.66 -9.58
CA CYS A 434 5.01 -13.26 -9.16
C CYS A 434 3.70 -12.97 -8.42
N MET A 435 3.75 -12.12 -7.39
CA MET A 435 2.56 -11.59 -6.70
C MET A 435 2.71 -10.08 -6.49
N LYS A 436 1.58 -9.37 -6.49
CA LYS A 436 1.47 -7.97 -6.05
C LYS A 436 1.78 -7.88 -4.55
N VAL A 437 2.34 -6.78 -4.07
CA VAL A 437 2.78 -6.60 -2.67
C VAL A 437 2.14 -5.33 -2.11
N ASP A 438 1.18 -5.50 -1.21
CA ASP A 438 0.43 -4.39 -0.63
C ASP A 438 1.18 -3.73 0.55
N ASP A 439 1.98 -4.53 1.27
CA ASP A 439 2.77 -4.09 2.42
C ASP A 439 4.19 -4.68 2.38
N MET A 440 5.13 -3.88 1.88
CA MET A 440 6.56 -4.20 1.82
C MET A 440 7.18 -4.44 3.21
N GLY A 441 6.61 -3.90 4.29
CA GLY A 441 7.04 -4.09 5.67
C GLY A 441 6.68 -5.48 6.19
N LYS A 442 5.40 -5.87 6.09
CA LYS A 442 4.93 -7.23 6.41
C LYS A 442 5.67 -8.28 5.57
N HIS A 443 5.78 -8.04 4.26
CA HIS A 443 6.55 -8.92 3.37
C HIS A 443 8.02 -9.03 3.78
N SER A 444 8.66 -7.91 4.14
CA SER A 444 10.05 -7.89 4.60
C SER A 444 10.30 -8.73 5.87
N ALA A 445 9.32 -8.79 6.78
CA ALA A 445 9.39 -9.60 7.99
C ALA A 445 9.08 -11.09 7.72
N ALA A 446 8.06 -11.39 6.91
CA ALA A 446 7.61 -12.76 6.67
C ALA A 446 8.49 -13.55 5.68
N ALA A 447 9.04 -12.86 4.67
CA ALA A 447 9.76 -13.47 3.54
C ALA A 447 10.89 -14.45 3.90
N PRO A 448 11.76 -14.18 4.91
CA PRO A 448 12.82 -15.12 5.28
C PRO A 448 12.30 -16.51 5.69
N SER A 449 11.09 -16.59 6.27
CA SER A 449 10.47 -17.85 6.72
C SER A 449 9.90 -18.69 5.57
N SER A 450 9.68 -18.10 4.38
CA SER A 450 9.28 -18.85 3.18
C SER A 450 10.33 -19.86 2.72
N GLY A 451 11.62 -19.65 3.07
CA GLY A 451 12.74 -20.47 2.64
C GLY A 451 13.11 -20.35 1.16
N MET A 452 12.49 -19.43 0.41
CA MET A 452 12.65 -19.26 -1.04
C MET A 452 13.57 -18.07 -1.37
N TYR A 453 14.24 -18.10 -2.52
CA TYR A 453 14.97 -16.93 -3.03
C TYR A 453 13.97 -15.97 -3.67
N LEU A 454 13.87 -14.75 -3.14
CA LEU A 454 12.86 -13.78 -3.55
C LEU A 454 13.49 -12.48 -4.00
N VAL A 455 12.89 -11.86 -5.00
CA VAL A 455 13.25 -10.57 -5.57
C VAL A 455 12.03 -9.67 -5.48
N TYR A 456 12.18 -8.50 -4.86
CA TYR A 456 11.16 -7.47 -4.83
C TYR A 456 11.51 -6.38 -5.83
N CYS A 457 10.52 -5.95 -6.61
CA CYS A 457 10.68 -4.90 -7.60
C CYS A 457 9.65 -3.78 -7.39
N ASP A 458 10.10 -2.53 -7.59
CA ASP A 458 9.22 -1.43 -7.96
C ASP A 458 9.01 -1.50 -9.48
N CYS A 459 7.75 -1.53 -9.92
CA CYS A 459 7.36 -1.57 -11.32
C CYS A 459 6.62 -0.29 -11.73
N THR A 460 6.97 0.27 -12.89
CA THR A 460 6.35 1.47 -13.48
C THR A 460 6.06 1.25 -14.96
N ALA A 461 4.90 1.71 -15.43
CA ALA A 461 4.52 1.63 -16.85
C ALA A 461 4.11 3.00 -17.39
N LYS A 462 4.37 3.25 -18.68
CA LYS A 462 3.97 4.50 -19.35
C LYS A 462 2.45 4.53 -19.50
N GLY A 463 1.81 5.56 -18.95
CA GLY A 463 0.35 5.73 -18.96
C GLY A 463 -0.40 5.12 -17.77
N VAL A 464 0.27 4.37 -16.89
CA VAL A 464 -0.31 3.90 -15.63
C VAL A 464 0.22 4.78 -14.49
N ALA A 465 -0.68 5.48 -13.79
CA ALA A 465 -0.28 6.33 -12.66
C ALA A 465 0.01 5.49 -11.41
N GLY A 466 1.18 5.71 -10.79
CA GLY A 466 1.60 5.05 -9.56
C GLY A 466 2.80 4.11 -9.73
N LYS A 467 3.13 3.40 -8.65
CA LYS A 467 4.14 2.33 -8.62
C LYS A 467 3.46 1.03 -8.22
N LEU A 468 3.65 -0.02 -9.00
CA LEU A 468 3.22 -1.37 -8.65
C LEU A 468 4.37 -2.06 -7.92
N GLN A 469 4.19 -2.47 -6.66
CA GLN A 469 5.19 -3.29 -5.97
C GLN A 469 4.88 -4.77 -6.19
N ILE A 470 5.90 -5.55 -6.55
CA ILE A 470 5.79 -7.00 -6.76
C ILE A 470 6.88 -7.76 -6.03
N MET A 471 6.61 -9.05 -5.80
CA MET A 471 7.59 -10.05 -5.39
C MET A 471 7.60 -11.18 -6.42
N ALA A 472 8.78 -11.54 -6.92
CA ALA A 472 9.02 -12.68 -7.80
C ALA A 472 9.94 -13.71 -7.11
N ALA A 473 9.59 -14.99 -7.16
CA ALA A 473 10.45 -16.07 -6.66
C ALA A 473 11.36 -16.63 -7.76
N ILE A 474 12.65 -16.80 -7.46
CA ILE A 474 13.58 -17.52 -8.31
C ILE A 474 13.77 -18.92 -7.74
N THR A 475 13.28 -19.93 -8.46
CA THR A 475 13.28 -21.33 -8.02
C THR A 475 14.30 -22.21 -8.74
N VAL A 476 14.93 -21.71 -9.81
CA VAL A 476 16.00 -22.35 -10.60
C VAL A 476 16.99 -21.30 -11.15
N GLY A 477 18.25 -21.67 -11.41
CA GLY A 477 19.27 -20.84 -12.08
C GLY A 477 20.42 -20.40 -11.16
N ASP A 478 21.39 -19.63 -11.68
CA ASP A 478 22.45 -19.04 -10.82
C ASP A 478 22.04 -17.66 -10.26
N ILE A 479 22.50 -17.37 -9.05
CA ILE A 479 22.19 -16.18 -8.24
C ILE A 479 23.08 -14.98 -8.61
N GLY A 480 24.25 -15.23 -9.23
CA GLY A 480 25.41 -14.33 -9.27
C GLY A 480 25.11 -12.86 -9.55
N ASP A 481 24.27 -12.57 -10.53
CA ASP A 481 24.04 -11.21 -11.05
C ASP A 481 22.75 -10.55 -10.52
N VAL A 482 21.98 -11.19 -9.64
CA VAL A 482 20.70 -10.68 -9.13
C VAL A 482 20.94 -9.74 -7.94
N VAL A 483 21.09 -8.45 -8.22
CA VAL A 483 21.43 -7.41 -7.23
C VAL A 483 20.39 -6.30 -7.18
N VAL A 484 20.31 -5.60 -6.04
CA VAL A 484 19.48 -4.39 -5.87
C VAL A 484 19.95 -3.28 -6.82
N GLY A 485 19.01 -2.52 -7.37
CA GLY A 485 19.24 -1.50 -8.39
C GLY A 485 19.32 -2.03 -9.82
N LYS A 486 19.11 -3.33 -10.04
CA LYS A 486 19.10 -3.95 -11.36
C LYS A 486 17.72 -3.86 -12.03
N ASN A 487 17.72 -3.58 -13.33
CA ASN A 487 16.51 -3.50 -14.15
C ASN A 487 16.10 -4.90 -14.66
N ALA A 488 14.79 -5.07 -14.81
CA ALA A 488 14.08 -6.24 -15.32
C ALA A 488 12.79 -5.78 -16.03
N ILE A 489 12.08 -6.70 -16.68
CA ILE A 489 10.79 -6.39 -17.32
C ILE A 489 9.70 -7.26 -16.69
N TYR A 490 8.64 -6.65 -16.21
CA TYR A 490 7.47 -7.35 -15.66
C TYR A 490 6.29 -7.26 -16.62
N TYR A 491 5.58 -8.37 -16.78
CA TYR A 491 4.32 -8.43 -17.51
C TYR A 491 3.19 -8.89 -16.58
N ASP A 492 2.18 -8.06 -16.42
CA ASP A 492 0.92 -8.42 -15.76
C ASP A 492 0.19 -9.51 -16.57
N ASN A 493 -0.76 -10.22 -15.96
CA ASN A 493 -1.62 -11.18 -16.65
C ASN A 493 -2.41 -10.55 -17.80
N LYS A 494 -2.74 -9.26 -17.70
CA LYS A 494 -3.36 -8.48 -18.79
C LYS A 494 -2.41 -8.16 -19.96
N GLY A 495 -1.16 -8.62 -19.93
CA GLY A 495 -0.17 -8.42 -20.98
C GLY A 495 0.56 -7.07 -20.94
N VAL A 496 0.16 -6.15 -20.06
CA VAL A 496 0.79 -4.83 -19.89
C VAL A 496 2.23 -4.98 -19.40
N GLU A 497 3.14 -4.28 -20.08
CA GLU A 497 4.58 -4.24 -19.78
C GLU A 497 4.92 -3.13 -18.77
N TYR A 498 5.78 -3.44 -17.80
CA TYR A 498 6.30 -2.53 -16.79
C TYR A 498 7.82 -2.61 -16.74
N ASP A 499 8.47 -1.44 -16.73
CA ASP A 499 9.86 -1.28 -16.32
C ASP A 499 9.97 -1.64 -14.84
N ALA A 500 10.75 -2.68 -14.51
CA ALA A 500 10.88 -3.20 -13.14
C ALA A 500 12.31 -2.98 -12.60
N VAL A 501 12.45 -2.45 -11.38
CA VAL A 501 13.75 -2.23 -10.72
C VAL A 501 13.79 -2.98 -9.40
N ILE A 502 14.80 -3.82 -9.20
CA ILE A 502 14.96 -4.62 -7.98
C ILE A 502 15.25 -3.70 -6.80
N THR A 503 14.34 -3.65 -5.82
CA THR A 503 14.49 -2.87 -4.58
C THR A 503 15.04 -3.70 -3.43
N LYS A 504 14.77 -5.02 -3.40
CA LYS A 504 15.25 -5.91 -2.33
C LYS A 504 15.41 -7.36 -2.81
N VAL A 505 16.37 -8.06 -2.22
CA VAL A 505 16.66 -9.48 -2.48
C VAL A 505 16.66 -10.25 -1.15
N ILE A 506 16.14 -11.49 -1.16
CA ILE A 506 16.14 -12.40 -0.01
C ILE A 506 16.97 -13.64 -0.36
N ASP A 507 18.21 -13.68 0.13
CA ASP A 507 19.17 -14.77 -0.13
C ASP A 507 18.76 -16.09 0.56
N ASN A 508 18.21 -17.02 -0.23
CA ASN A 508 18.00 -18.41 0.13
C ASN A 508 18.57 -19.35 -0.93
N PRO A 509 19.02 -20.58 -0.58
CA PRO A 509 19.63 -21.49 -1.54
C PRO A 509 18.62 -21.99 -2.57
N ILE A 510 18.93 -21.82 -3.86
CA ILE A 510 18.10 -22.29 -4.97
C ILE A 510 18.43 -23.75 -5.32
N SER A 511 19.70 -24.17 -5.20
CA SER A 511 20.11 -25.56 -5.41
C SER A 511 21.15 -26.05 -4.39
N MET A 512 21.27 -27.38 -4.25
CA MET A 512 22.33 -27.99 -3.43
C MET A 512 23.72 -27.79 -4.05
N SER A 513 23.83 -27.74 -5.37
CA SER A 513 25.11 -27.52 -6.09
C SER A 513 25.64 -26.10 -5.91
N GLN A 514 24.79 -25.09 -5.79
CA GLN A 514 25.20 -23.74 -5.36
C GLN A 514 25.62 -23.71 -3.89
N ALA A 515 24.87 -24.39 -3.02
CA ALA A 515 25.13 -24.42 -1.59
C ALA A 515 26.53 -24.98 -1.28
N PHE A 516 26.96 -26.01 -2.01
CA PHE A 516 28.32 -26.55 -1.97
C PHE A 516 29.41 -25.47 -2.20
N TRP A 517 29.24 -24.61 -3.21
CA TRP A 517 30.20 -23.55 -3.53
C TRP A 517 30.04 -22.29 -2.67
N SER A 518 28.96 -22.15 -1.90
CA SER A 518 28.65 -20.94 -1.14
C SER A 518 29.68 -20.54 -0.07
N PRO A 519 30.37 -21.45 0.66
CA PRO A 519 31.43 -21.06 1.61
C PRO A 519 32.63 -20.47 0.87
N TYR A 520 33.04 -21.08 -0.24
CA TYR A 520 34.15 -20.62 -1.07
C TYR A 520 33.86 -19.27 -1.73
N ARG A 521 32.62 -19.05 -2.23
CA ARG A 521 32.16 -17.72 -2.71
C ARG A 521 32.24 -16.65 -1.60
N ARG A 522 31.93 -16.99 -0.34
CA ARG A 522 32.05 -16.06 0.80
C ARG A 522 33.50 -15.77 1.17
N ILE A 523 34.37 -16.78 1.18
CA ILE A 523 35.81 -16.62 1.42
C ILE A 523 36.42 -15.72 0.34
N ALA A 524 36.10 -15.96 -0.94
CA ALA A 524 36.54 -15.11 -2.06
C ALA A 524 36.12 -13.64 -1.87
N LYS A 525 34.83 -13.35 -1.63
CA LYS A 525 34.36 -11.98 -1.35
C LYS A 525 35.02 -11.35 -0.12
N THR A 526 35.37 -12.14 0.89
CA THR A 526 36.07 -11.64 2.08
C THR A 526 37.53 -11.30 1.78
N VAL A 527 38.22 -12.11 0.96
CA VAL A 527 39.58 -11.84 0.47
C VAL A 527 39.59 -10.63 -0.48
N GLU A 528 38.62 -10.52 -1.38
CA GLU A 528 38.41 -9.33 -2.23
C GLU A 528 38.20 -8.08 -1.36
N GLY A 529 37.37 -8.16 -0.32
CA GLY A 529 37.16 -7.08 0.64
C GLY A 529 38.44 -6.70 1.41
N PHE A 530 39.25 -7.67 1.82
CA PHE A 530 40.57 -7.41 2.43
C PHE A 530 41.56 -6.79 1.42
N ILE A 531 41.55 -7.20 0.16
CA ILE A 531 42.41 -6.62 -0.89
C ILE A 531 41.98 -5.17 -1.18
N ALA A 532 40.68 -4.94 -1.39
CA ALA A 532 40.12 -3.61 -1.63
C ALA A 532 40.36 -2.66 -0.45
N LYS A 533 40.19 -3.15 0.79
CA LYS A 533 40.52 -2.37 1.98
C LYS A 533 42.02 -2.07 2.09
N ASN A 534 42.90 -3.06 1.88
CA ASN A 534 44.35 -2.83 1.87
C ASN A 534 44.81 -1.91 0.72
N ALA A 535 44.08 -1.85 -0.39
CA ALA A 535 44.30 -0.88 -1.46
C ALA A 535 43.89 0.52 -1.01
N ALA A 536 42.67 0.70 -0.49
CA ALA A 536 42.19 1.98 0.04
C ALA A 536 43.05 2.51 1.20
N ASP A 537 43.48 1.64 2.13
CA ASP A 537 44.38 2.00 3.23
C ASP A 537 45.79 2.38 2.72
N LYS A 538 46.24 1.81 1.59
CA LYS A 538 47.48 2.22 0.91
C LYS A 538 47.31 3.55 0.16
N ASP A 539 46.23 3.75 -0.59
CA ASP A 539 45.99 5.00 -1.32
C ASP A 539 45.77 6.17 -0.35
N ALA A 540 45.06 5.96 0.75
CA ALA A 540 44.95 6.93 1.84
C ALA A 540 46.31 7.25 2.47
N LYS A 541 47.19 6.26 2.62
CA LYS A 541 48.56 6.48 3.09
C LYS A 541 49.43 7.21 2.05
N ILE A 542 49.34 6.86 0.78
CA ILE A 542 50.05 7.54 -0.31
C ILE A 542 49.59 9.00 -0.43
N MET A 543 48.28 9.27 -0.38
CA MET A 543 47.74 10.63 -0.31
C MET A 543 48.27 11.41 0.90
N LYS A 544 48.38 10.76 2.06
CA LYS A 544 48.97 11.37 3.27
C LYS A 544 50.47 11.64 3.12
N ASP A 545 51.23 10.72 2.54
CA ASP A 545 52.67 10.85 2.33
C ASP A 545 52.99 11.89 1.23
N VAL A 546 52.14 12.00 0.19
CA VAL A 546 52.16 13.08 -0.82
C VAL A 546 51.83 14.43 -0.18
N THR A 547 50.76 14.52 0.63
CA THR A 547 50.44 15.76 1.38
C THR A 547 51.59 16.17 2.30
N THR A 548 52.24 15.20 2.94
CA THR A 548 53.37 15.43 3.85
C THR A 548 54.65 15.84 3.11
N SER A 549 54.89 15.36 1.89
CA SER A 549 56.06 15.74 1.08
C SER A 549 55.88 17.07 0.34
N ILE A 550 54.66 17.42 -0.09
CA ILE A 550 54.33 18.77 -0.58
C ILE A 550 54.58 19.83 0.51
N ASN A 551 54.18 19.55 1.75
CA ASN A 551 54.38 20.47 2.88
C ASN A 551 55.83 20.57 3.39
N ASN A 552 56.74 19.69 2.94
CA ASN A 552 58.12 19.61 3.45
C ASN A 552 59.20 19.97 2.39
N ALA A 553 58.83 20.54 1.25
CA ALA A 553 59.78 20.93 0.20
C ALA A 553 60.54 22.25 0.54
N PRO A 554 61.87 22.22 0.80
CA PRO A 554 62.62 23.43 1.18
C PRO A 554 63.09 24.23 -0.05
N LYS A 555 63.27 25.54 0.13
CA LYS A 555 64.02 26.37 -0.83
C LYS A 555 65.51 26.04 -0.78
N ALA A 556 66.20 26.17 -1.90
CA ALA A 556 67.61 25.77 -2.04
C ALA A 556 68.60 26.74 -1.36
N ALA A 557 69.68 26.21 -0.78
CA ALA A 557 71.08 26.52 -1.16
C ALA A 557 72.14 25.77 -0.31
N ALA A 558 73.23 25.37 -0.97
CA ALA A 558 74.60 25.13 -0.47
C ALA A 558 74.90 24.04 0.61
N ASP A 559 75.97 23.31 0.32
CA ASP A 559 76.72 22.33 1.13
C ASP A 559 78.08 23.00 1.54
N PRO A 560 79.00 22.44 2.38
CA PRO A 560 78.91 21.17 3.10
C PRO A 560 79.45 21.12 4.57
N LYS A 561 79.18 19.96 5.22
CA LYS A 561 80.05 19.26 6.20
C LYS A 561 80.04 19.65 7.71
N ALA A 562 79.14 18.99 8.44
CA ALA A 562 79.28 18.41 9.80
C ALA A 562 79.66 19.31 11.02
N ALA A 563 79.11 19.13 12.24
CA ALA A 563 78.32 18.01 12.79
C ALA A 563 77.33 18.40 13.90
N ALA A 564 76.36 17.50 14.14
CA ALA A 564 75.66 17.22 15.40
C ALA A 564 74.81 18.31 16.11
N ALA A 565 73.49 18.28 15.87
CA ALA A 565 72.48 18.54 16.91
C ALA A 565 71.20 17.72 16.64
N THR A 566 70.86 16.85 17.60
CA THR A 566 69.67 15.99 17.75
C THR A 566 68.41 16.28 16.91
N ALA A 567 67.94 15.28 16.15
CA ALA A 567 66.52 15.05 15.86
C ALA A 567 65.92 14.08 16.91
N ALA A 568 64.60 14.11 17.10
CA ALA A 568 63.92 13.34 18.16
C ALA A 568 63.99 11.80 17.95
N PRO A 569 63.89 10.98 19.02
CA PRO A 569 63.96 9.53 18.90
C PRO A 569 62.83 8.95 18.06
N PHE A 570 63.17 8.04 17.14
CA PHE A 570 62.19 7.19 16.48
C PHE A 570 61.61 6.21 17.52
N ASP A 571 60.31 6.31 17.83
CA ASP A 571 59.67 5.54 18.90
C ASP A 571 59.53 4.05 18.51
N ILE A 572 60.62 3.31 18.75
CA ILE A 572 60.70 1.86 18.53
C ILE A 572 59.62 1.13 19.34
N GLY A 573 59.17 1.64 20.49
CA GLY A 573 58.10 1.01 21.27
C GLY A 573 56.77 0.95 20.52
N LYS A 574 56.32 2.07 19.95
CA LYS A 574 55.06 2.13 19.18
C LYS A 574 55.12 1.33 17.87
N PHE A 575 56.27 1.29 17.20
CA PHE A 575 56.42 0.48 15.99
C PHE A 575 56.63 -1.02 16.31
N ALA A 576 57.40 -1.36 17.34
CA ALA A 576 57.61 -2.75 17.76
C ALA A 576 56.31 -3.39 18.24
N GLY A 577 55.39 -2.67 18.89
CA GLY A 577 54.06 -3.20 19.22
C GLY A 577 53.29 -3.67 17.98
N ILE A 578 53.34 -2.88 16.89
CA ILE A 578 52.67 -3.20 15.62
C ILE A 578 53.40 -4.32 14.87
N PHE A 579 54.72 -4.27 14.78
CA PHE A 579 55.53 -5.30 14.12
C PHE A 579 55.58 -6.62 14.89
N ALA A 580 55.48 -6.61 16.22
CA ALA A 580 55.34 -7.82 17.04
C ALA A 580 53.93 -8.40 16.91
N ALA A 581 52.86 -7.58 16.86
CA ALA A 581 51.51 -8.08 16.60
C ALA A 581 51.41 -8.75 15.20
N LEU A 582 51.95 -8.10 14.16
CA LEU A 582 52.06 -8.67 12.81
C LEU A 582 52.98 -9.90 12.79
N GLY A 583 54.13 -9.85 13.46
CA GLY A 583 55.11 -10.95 13.53
C GLY A 583 54.58 -12.17 14.27
N MET A 584 53.80 -11.98 15.34
CA MET A 584 53.11 -13.06 16.05
C MET A 584 51.92 -13.60 15.24
N ALA A 585 51.17 -12.75 14.53
CA ALA A 585 50.11 -13.22 13.64
C ALA A 585 50.67 -14.05 12.47
N VAL A 586 51.71 -13.55 11.79
CA VAL A 586 52.42 -14.28 10.72
C VAL A 586 53.14 -15.51 11.29
N GLY A 587 53.67 -15.43 12.51
CA GLY A 587 54.29 -16.56 13.23
C GLY A 587 53.30 -17.66 13.57
N MET A 588 52.09 -17.32 14.03
CA MET A 588 51.00 -18.28 14.29
C MET A 588 50.47 -18.90 13.00
N ILE A 589 50.35 -18.11 11.91
CA ILE A 589 50.02 -18.64 10.59
C ILE A 589 51.15 -19.57 10.09
N GLY A 590 52.41 -19.20 10.32
CA GLY A 590 53.59 -20.01 9.99
C GLY A 590 53.65 -21.32 10.77
N SER A 591 53.38 -21.31 12.08
CA SER A 591 53.33 -22.53 12.89
C SER A 591 52.11 -23.39 12.56
N ALA A 592 50.97 -22.78 12.24
CA ALA A 592 49.79 -23.50 11.75
C ALA A 592 50.10 -24.19 10.40
N LEU A 593 50.68 -23.47 9.44
CA LEU A 593 51.14 -24.04 8.16
C LEU A 593 52.20 -25.13 8.34
N ALA A 594 53.18 -24.93 9.22
CA ALA A 594 54.21 -25.93 9.52
C ALA A 594 53.62 -27.19 10.18
N SER A 595 52.64 -27.04 11.09
CA SER A 595 51.94 -28.17 11.70
C SER A 595 51.04 -28.91 10.70
N LEU A 596 50.41 -28.19 9.77
CA LEU A 596 49.57 -28.74 8.70
C LEU A 596 50.40 -29.47 7.63
N VAL A 597 51.58 -28.93 7.28
CA VAL A 597 52.58 -29.64 6.45
C VAL A 597 53.11 -30.87 7.17
N LYS A 598 53.51 -30.77 8.45
CA LYS A 598 53.99 -31.92 9.23
C LYS A 598 52.92 -33.01 9.37
N GLY A 599 51.65 -32.63 9.50
CA GLY A 599 50.50 -33.54 9.49
C GLY A 599 50.31 -34.23 8.13
N LEU A 600 50.36 -33.48 7.02
CA LEU A 600 50.30 -34.05 5.67
C LEU A 600 51.48 -35.01 5.37
N VAL A 601 52.65 -34.74 5.94
CA VAL A 601 53.86 -35.59 5.80
C VAL A 601 53.81 -36.86 6.68
N ALA A 602 52.87 -36.96 7.62
CA ALA A 602 52.60 -38.19 8.36
C ALA A 602 51.56 -39.10 7.68
N LEU A 603 50.97 -38.69 6.56
CA LEU A 603 49.83 -39.38 5.93
C LEU A 603 50.23 -40.08 4.62
N SER A 604 49.81 -41.34 4.48
CA SER A 604 49.91 -42.09 3.22
C SER A 604 49.12 -41.39 2.10
N TRP A 605 49.52 -41.57 0.85
CA TRP A 605 48.95 -40.82 -0.28
C TRP A 605 47.42 -40.95 -0.43
N TRP A 606 46.84 -42.13 -0.17
CA TRP A 606 45.39 -42.31 -0.10
C TRP A 606 44.75 -41.51 1.06
N GLN A 607 45.40 -41.44 2.22
CA GLN A 607 44.93 -40.67 3.38
C GLN A 607 45.00 -39.16 3.11
N VAL A 608 45.97 -38.69 2.30
CA VAL A 608 46.01 -37.30 1.82
C VAL A 608 44.78 -36.99 0.94
N ILE A 609 44.43 -37.87 0.00
CA ILE A 609 43.21 -37.74 -0.82
C ILE A 609 41.95 -37.71 0.07
N LEU A 610 41.84 -38.64 1.03
CA LEU A 610 40.73 -38.68 2.00
C LEU A 610 40.68 -37.42 2.88
N THR A 611 41.84 -36.84 3.22
CA THR A 611 41.92 -35.59 3.99
C THR A 611 41.39 -34.41 3.18
N PHE A 612 41.77 -34.29 1.89
CA PHE A 612 41.21 -33.26 1.01
C PHE A 612 39.68 -33.39 0.85
N VAL A 613 39.17 -34.62 0.65
CA VAL A 613 37.72 -34.89 0.59
C VAL A 613 37.05 -34.57 1.93
N GLY A 614 37.68 -34.93 3.05
CA GLY A 614 37.20 -34.63 4.40
C GLY A 614 37.09 -33.13 4.68
N CYS A 615 38.16 -32.35 4.42
CA CYS A 615 38.12 -30.89 4.55
C CYS A 615 37.05 -30.26 3.65
N LEU A 616 36.94 -30.72 2.40
CA LEU A 616 35.93 -30.26 1.44
C LEU A 616 34.51 -30.55 1.94
N LEU A 617 34.26 -31.72 2.55
CA LEU A 617 32.98 -32.08 3.18
C LEU A 617 32.71 -31.31 4.49
N VAL A 618 33.72 -31.03 5.31
CA VAL A 618 33.56 -30.21 6.53
C VAL A 618 33.20 -28.76 6.18
N ILE A 619 33.78 -28.20 5.11
CA ILE A 619 33.50 -26.84 4.64
C ILE A 619 32.14 -26.75 3.94
N SER A 620 31.82 -27.69 3.05
CA SER A 620 30.62 -27.61 2.18
C SER A 620 29.40 -28.36 2.73
N GLY A 621 29.59 -29.43 3.50
CA GLY A 621 28.55 -30.31 4.01
C GLY A 621 27.49 -29.59 4.85
N PRO A 622 27.86 -28.77 5.85
CA PRO A 622 26.89 -27.99 6.62
C PRO A 622 26.03 -27.06 5.75
N ALA A 623 26.63 -26.44 4.72
CA ALA A 623 25.89 -25.59 3.77
C ALA A 623 24.93 -26.41 2.88
N MET A 624 25.35 -27.59 2.40
CA MET A 624 24.49 -28.50 1.65
C MET A 624 23.33 -29.03 2.49
N VAL A 625 23.56 -29.43 3.75
CA VAL A 625 22.52 -29.92 4.67
C VAL A 625 21.52 -28.80 4.99
N MET A 626 21.99 -27.58 5.27
CA MET A 626 21.13 -26.41 5.45
C MET A 626 20.30 -26.09 4.20
N ALA A 627 20.88 -26.21 3.01
CA ALA A 627 20.17 -26.01 1.75
C ALA A 627 19.13 -27.10 1.47
N TRP A 628 19.46 -28.38 1.69
CA TRP A 628 18.54 -29.50 1.60
C TRP A 628 17.34 -29.32 2.55
N MET A 629 17.58 -28.86 3.79
CA MET A 629 16.52 -28.54 4.74
C MET A 629 15.65 -27.35 4.29
N LYS A 630 16.26 -26.25 3.80
CA LYS A 630 15.50 -25.09 3.29
C LYS A 630 14.68 -25.44 2.04
N LEU A 631 15.27 -26.13 1.07
CA LEU A 631 14.60 -26.54 -0.18
C LEU A 631 13.39 -27.46 0.06
N ARG A 632 13.46 -28.34 1.07
CA ARG A 632 12.33 -29.18 1.49
C ARG A 632 11.27 -28.46 2.34
N ARG A 633 11.57 -27.26 2.84
CA ARG A 633 10.68 -26.44 3.67
C ARG A 633 10.11 -25.20 2.95
N ARG A 634 10.42 -24.99 1.66
CA ARG A 634 9.88 -23.88 0.86
C ARG A 634 8.35 -23.84 0.95
N ASN A 635 7.78 -22.71 1.35
CA ASN A 635 6.36 -22.55 1.63
C ASN A 635 5.90 -21.13 1.29
N ILE A 636 4.79 -20.97 0.55
CA ILE A 636 4.27 -19.64 0.20
C ILE A 636 3.36 -19.03 1.27
N ALA A 637 2.88 -19.83 2.24
CA ALA A 637 1.95 -19.35 3.25
C ALA A 637 2.39 -18.07 4.00
N PRO A 638 3.67 -17.87 4.38
CA PRO A 638 4.10 -16.60 5.00
C PRO A 638 3.97 -15.37 4.10
N LEU A 639 4.06 -15.56 2.77
CA LEU A 639 3.95 -14.47 1.78
C LEU A 639 2.49 -14.09 1.57
N LEU A 640 1.59 -15.08 1.47
CA LEU A 640 0.15 -14.83 1.40
C LEU A 640 -0.38 -14.19 2.69
N ASN A 641 0.10 -14.64 3.86
CA ASN A 641 -0.22 -14.02 5.15
C ASN A 641 0.27 -12.55 5.24
N ALA A 642 1.32 -12.16 4.51
CA ALA A 642 1.78 -10.78 4.47
C ALA A 642 0.83 -9.87 3.65
N ASN A 643 0.21 -10.40 2.59
CA ASN A 643 -0.95 -9.80 1.88
C ASN A 643 -2.30 -10.14 2.56
N GLY A 644 -2.33 -10.35 3.87
CA GLY A 644 -3.59 -10.43 4.64
C GLY A 644 -4.41 -11.72 4.48
N TRP A 645 -3.91 -12.76 3.81
CA TRP A 645 -4.55 -14.08 3.82
C TRP A 645 -4.42 -14.75 5.20
N ALA A 646 -5.33 -15.66 5.52
CA ALA A 646 -5.24 -16.55 6.69
C ALA A 646 -5.04 -18.00 6.22
N MET A 647 -3.79 -18.37 5.96
CA MET A 647 -3.41 -19.72 5.50
C MET A 647 -3.44 -20.74 6.64
N ASN A 648 -4.18 -21.85 6.44
CA ASN A 648 -4.33 -22.94 7.42
C ASN A 648 -3.56 -24.21 7.02
N ALA A 649 -3.61 -24.63 5.74
CA ALA A 649 -2.80 -25.76 5.26
C ALA A 649 -1.43 -25.30 4.73
N SER A 650 -0.41 -26.16 4.83
CA SER A 650 0.93 -25.80 4.32
C SER A 650 1.00 -25.86 2.79
N THR A 651 1.45 -24.77 2.16
CA THR A 651 1.53 -24.61 0.70
C THR A 651 2.98 -24.70 0.24
N ARG A 652 3.51 -25.94 0.26
CA ARG A 652 4.93 -26.21 0.02
C ARG A 652 5.28 -26.17 -1.48
N ILE A 653 6.51 -25.74 -1.78
CA ILE A 653 7.10 -25.80 -3.13
C ILE A 653 8.18 -26.88 -3.17
N SER A 654 7.80 -28.07 -3.63
CA SER A 654 8.73 -29.19 -3.88
C SER A 654 9.80 -28.82 -4.92
N ILE A 655 10.84 -29.62 -5.08
CA ILE A 655 11.88 -29.36 -6.10
C ILE A 655 11.30 -29.39 -7.52
N PRO A 656 10.65 -30.48 -8.00
CA PRO A 656 10.12 -30.55 -9.36
C PRO A 656 8.96 -29.57 -9.64
N PHE A 657 8.19 -29.17 -8.61
CA PHE A 657 7.22 -28.08 -8.78
C PHE A 657 7.91 -26.70 -8.83
N GLY A 658 8.98 -26.49 -8.05
CA GLY A 658 9.81 -25.29 -8.20
C GLY A 658 10.42 -25.15 -9.60
N GLU A 659 10.77 -26.27 -10.25
CA GLU A 659 11.25 -26.27 -11.64
C GLU A 659 10.19 -25.79 -12.66
N THR A 660 8.89 -25.81 -12.32
CA THR A 660 7.85 -25.25 -13.20
C THR A 660 7.65 -23.74 -13.04
N LEU A 661 8.22 -23.12 -11.99
CA LEU A 661 8.00 -21.72 -11.61
C LEU A 661 9.12 -20.75 -12.02
N THR A 662 10.26 -21.25 -12.52
CA THR A 662 11.30 -20.42 -13.15
C THR A 662 11.81 -21.13 -14.40
N ASN A 663 11.40 -20.65 -15.57
CA ASN A 663 11.94 -21.09 -16.85
C ASN A 663 13.33 -20.46 -17.07
N ILE A 664 14.25 -21.19 -17.71
CA ILE A 664 15.59 -20.70 -18.10
C ILE A 664 15.70 -20.78 -19.63
N ALA A 665 16.30 -19.77 -20.24
CA ALA A 665 16.51 -19.70 -21.69
C ALA A 665 17.35 -20.90 -22.19
N LYS A 666 16.80 -21.62 -23.16
CA LYS A 666 17.47 -22.73 -23.84
C LYS A 666 18.03 -22.22 -25.16
N PHE A 667 19.33 -21.92 -25.18
CA PHE A 667 20.02 -21.51 -26.40
C PHE A 667 20.24 -22.72 -27.34
N PRO A 668 20.14 -22.53 -28.67
CA PRO A 668 20.50 -23.58 -29.63
C PRO A 668 22.01 -23.87 -29.59
N THR A 669 22.42 -25.04 -30.08
CA THR A 669 23.84 -25.42 -30.19
C THR A 669 24.53 -24.67 -31.33
N LEU A 670 24.97 -23.43 -31.06
CA LEU A 670 25.63 -22.56 -32.02
C LEU A 670 27.07 -23.02 -32.31
N ASN A 671 27.29 -23.58 -33.51
CA ASN A 671 28.62 -23.86 -34.07
C ASN A 671 29.30 -22.59 -34.62
N LEU A 672 29.27 -21.49 -33.86
CA LEU A 672 29.89 -20.21 -34.21
C LEU A 672 31.01 -19.89 -33.23
N LYS A 673 32.17 -19.52 -33.77
CA LYS A 673 33.39 -19.26 -33.00
C LYS A 673 33.45 -17.78 -32.63
N ASP A 674 32.92 -17.44 -31.45
CA ASP A 674 32.91 -16.09 -30.89
C ASP A 674 34.31 -15.43 -30.97
N PRO A 675 34.45 -14.28 -31.66
CA PRO A 675 35.74 -13.58 -31.83
C PRO A 675 36.20 -12.85 -30.57
N TYR A 676 35.30 -12.53 -29.65
CA TYR A 676 35.56 -11.85 -28.38
C TYR A 676 35.57 -12.79 -27.18
N ALA A 677 35.28 -14.07 -27.39
CA ALA A 677 35.48 -15.12 -26.40
C ALA A 677 36.90 -14.98 -25.84
N LYS A 678 36.99 -14.63 -24.54
CA LYS A 678 38.26 -14.65 -23.81
C LYS A 678 38.93 -15.97 -24.15
N LYS A 679 40.16 -15.92 -24.68
CA LYS A 679 40.98 -17.11 -24.98
C LYS A 679 41.27 -17.84 -23.68
N GLY A 680 40.27 -18.58 -23.20
CA GLY A 680 40.30 -19.34 -21.97
C GLY A 680 41.50 -20.27 -22.07
N ILE A 681 42.24 -20.38 -20.95
CA ILE A 681 43.47 -21.17 -20.85
C ILE A 681 43.25 -22.47 -21.65
N PRO A 682 43.93 -22.64 -22.81
CA PRO A 682 43.57 -23.71 -23.73
C PRO A 682 43.78 -25.05 -23.04
N ALA A 683 43.08 -26.11 -23.49
CA ALA A 683 43.09 -27.40 -22.79
C ALA A 683 44.52 -27.84 -22.42
N TRP A 684 45.48 -27.74 -23.36
CA TRP A 684 46.89 -28.03 -23.10
C TRP A 684 47.54 -27.14 -22.03
N LYS A 685 47.21 -25.85 -21.89
CA LYS A 685 47.70 -25.01 -20.79
C LYS A 685 46.99 -25.30 -19.46
N LYS A 686 45.72 -25.72 -19.47
CA LYS A 686 45.05 -26.22 -18.25
C LYS A 686 45.68 -27.53 -17.79
N TRP A 687 45.94 -28.44 -18.74
CA TRP A 687 46.70 -29.67 -18.50
C TRP A 687 48.12 -29.36 -18.03
N VAL A 688 48.86 -28.43 -18.64
CA VAL A 688 50.21 -28.06 -18.18
C VAL A 688 50.20 -27.36 -16.82
N ILE A 689 49.23 -26.50 -16.50
CA ILE A 689 49.11 -25.91 -15.15
C ILE A 689 48.72 -26.99 -14.13
N SER A 690 47.79 -27.88 -14.46
CA SER A 690 47.36 -28.97 -13.56
C SER A 690 48.46 -30.03 -13.39
N LEU A 691 49.20 -30.36 -14.45
CA LEU A 691 50.34 -31.28 -14.44
C LEU A 691 51.56 -30.65 -13.78
N SER A 692 51.80 -29.34 -13.95
CA SER A 692 52.82 -28.62 -13.19
C SER A 692 52.45 -28.53 -11.72
N SER A 693 51.18 -28.32 -11.38
CA SER A 693 50.70 -28.35 -9.99
C SER A 693 50.82 -29.76 -9.41
N LEU A 694 50.47 -30.78 -10.19
CA LEU A 694 50.65 -32.19 -9.82
C LEU A 694 52.14 -32.51 -9.64
N VAL A 695 53.02 -32.09 -10.54
CA VAL A 695 54.48 -32.29 -10.43
C VAL A 695 55.06 -31.53 -9.25
N VAL A 696 54.63 -30.30 -8.96
CA VAL A 696 55.04 -29.57 -7.74
C VAL A 696 54.56 -30.32 -6.50
N VAL A 697 53.33 -30.83 -6.47
CA VAL A 697 52.83 -31.68 -5.39
C VAL A 697 53.65 -32.97 -5.29
N LEU A 698 53.90 -33.69 -6.37
CA LEU A 698 54.71 -34.93 -6.40
C LEU A 698 56.16 -34.67 -5.95
N VAL A 699 56.76 -33.55 -6.35
CA VAL A 699 58.10 -33.14 -5.93
C VAL A 699 58.12 -32.76 -4.46
N VAL A 700 57.11 -32.05 -3.94
CA VAL A 700 56.98 -31.79 -2.49
C VAL A 700 56.77 -33.09 -1.71
N LEU A 701 55.91 -34.00 -2.19
CA LEU A 701 55.70 -35.32 -1.60
C LEU A 701 57.01 -36.15 -1.59
N TRP A 702 57.80 -36.09 -2.67
CA TRP A 702 59.11 -36.76 -2.79
C TRP A 702 60.19 -36.15 -1.90
N ILE A 703 60.28 -34.81 -1.83
CA ILE A 703 61.15 -34.07 -0.92
C ILE A 703 60.83 -34.40 0.55
N CYS A 704 59.55 -34.57 0.86
CA CYS A 704 59.06 -35.02 2.17
C CYS A 704 59.04 -36.56 2.35
N ASN A 705 59.74 -37.31 1.49
CA ASN A 705 59.94 -38.77 1.56
C ASN A 705 58.67 -39.66 1.52
N LEU A 706 57.52 -39.13 1.08
CA LEU A 706 56.25 -39.87 1.01
C LEU A 706 56.19 -40.92 -0.12
N PHE A 707 57.25 -41.02 -0.93
CA PHE A 707 57.45 -42.05 -1.96
C PHE A 707 58.43 -43.17 -1.56
N ALA A 708 58.84 -43.24 -0.29
CA ALA A 708 59.70 -44.33 0.21
C ALA A 708 59.16 -45.74 -0.10
N TRP A 709 57.83 -45.93 -0.08
CA TRP A 709 57.16 -47.19 -0.44
C TRP A 709 57.39 -47.64 -1.89
N ALA A 710 57.72 -46.70 -2.79
CA ALA A 710 58.04 -46.94 -4.20
C ALA A 710 59.56 -47.05 -4.46
N LYS A 711 60.39 -47.19 -3.40
CA LYS A 711 61.86 -47.17 -3.45
C LYS A 711 62.45 -45.88 -4.07
N LEU A 712 61.74 -44.76 -3.94
CA LEU A 712 62.18 -43.42 -4.34
C LEU A 712 62.59 -42.62 -3.09
N PRO A 713 63.87 -42.65 -2.67
CA PRO A 713 64.34 -41.91 -1.50
C PRO A 713 64.29 -40.40 -1.75
N SER A 714 63.97 -39.62 -0.71
CA SER A 714 63.99 -38.15 -0.78
C SER A 714 65.40 -37.58 -0.98
N PRO A 715 65.57 -36.46 -1.71
CA PRO A 715 66.87 -35.79 -1.87
C PRO A 715 67.33 -35.00 -0.64
N LEU A 716 66.54 -34.95 0.45
CA LEU A 716 66.95 -34.30 1.70
C LEU A 716 67.73 -35.28 2.60
N PRO A 717 68.91 -34.89 3.12
CA PRO A 717 69.77 -35.81 3.87
C PRO A 717 69.17 -36.25 5.22
N CYS A 718 68.22 -35.51 5.78
CA CYS A 718 67.59 -35.79 7.08
C CYS A 718 66.62 -36.98 7.10
N PHE A 719 66.49 -37.74 6.00
CA PHE A 719 65.62 -38.92 5.90
C PHE A 719 66.33 -40.20 5.46
N ASN A 720 67.63 -40.15 5.13
CA ASN A 720 68.41 -41.36 4.88
C ASN A 720 68.73 -42.03 6.22
N LYS A 721 68.47 -43.34 6.35
CA LYS A 721 69.00 -44.14 7.46
C LYS A 721 70.49 -44.40 7.22
N GLU A 722 71.31 -44.07 8.21
CA GLU A 722 72.64 -44.66 8.32
C GLU A 722 72.48 -46.10 8.82
N GLU A 723 73.16 -47.05 8.17
CA GLU A 723 73.24 -48.43 8.65
C GLU A 723 74.32 -48.53 9.73
N VAL A 724 73.90 -48.55 11.00
CA VAL A 724 74.80 -48.84 12.12
C VAL A 724 75.14 -50.33 12.09
N VAL A 725 76.34 -50.65 11.60
CA VAL A 725 76.90 -52.00 11.68
C VAL A 725 77.28 -52.27 13.13
N VAL A 726 76.55 -53.17 13.78
CA VAL A 726 76.91 -53.67 15.12
C VAL A 726 77.97 -54.76 14.96
N VAL A 727 79.11 -54.56 15.61
CA VAL A 727 80.14 -55.57 15.85
C VAL A 727 80.37 -55.60 17.36
N GLU A 728 80.14 -56.75 17.98
CA GLU A 728 80.57 -57.03 19.36
C GLU A 728 81.29 -58.39 19.39
N GLU A 729 82.25 -58.51 20.31
CA GLU A 729 83.31 -59.51 20.26
C GLU A 729 82.98 -60.82 20.99
N THR A 730 83.66 -61.89 20.58
CA THR A 730 83.73 -63.16 21.31
C THR A 730 84.58 -63.03 22.57
N VAL A 731 84.10 -63.56 23.69
CA VAL A 731 84.91 -63.83 24.90
C VAL A 731 84.65 -65.26 25.35
N GLU A 732 85.70 -65.98 25.71
CA GLU A 732 85.69 -67.42 26.06
C GLU A 732 86.28 -67.65 27.47
N GLU A 733 85.81 -68.71 28.15
CA GLU A 733 86.36 -69.36 29.36
C GLU A 733 86.53 -68.53 30.66
N VAL A 734 86.31 -69.06 31.88
CA VAL A 734 85.84 -70.37 32.40
C VAL A 734 84.72 -70.11 33.48
N VAL A 735 84.30 -70.89 34.49
CA VAL A 735 84.81 -72.02 35.31
C VAL A 735 83.62 -72.88 35.82
N ALA A 736 83.90 -73.97 36.53
CA ALA A 736 82.97 -74.90 37.20
C ALA A 736 82.26 -74.26 38.45
N GLU A 737 81.26 -74.84 39.12
CA GLU A 737 81.12 -76.24 39.60
C GLU A 737 79.70 -76.86 39.60
N GLU A 738 79.71 -78.20 39.59
CA GLU A 738 78.74 -79.23 40.05
C GLU A 738 77.20 -79.13 39.80
N SER A 739 76.74 -80.06 38.96
CA SER A 739 75.39 -80.69 38.97
C SER A 739 75.40 -81.94 39.90
N PRO A 740 74.30 -82.73 40.07
CA PRO A 740 72.93 -82.62 39.54
C PRO A 740 71.80 -82.89 40.58
N VAL A 741 70.54 -82.95 40.13
CA VAL A 741 69.58 -84.03 40.43
C VAL A 741 68.44 -84.01 39.37
N VAL A 742 67.75 -85.15 39.19
CA VAL A 742 66.82 -85.47 38.08
C VAL A 742 65.38 -85.67 38.62
N VAL A 743 64.43 -86.03 37.74
CA VAL A 743 63.03 -86.52 37.92
C VAL A 743 61.98 -85.46 37.55
N GLU A 744 61.11 -85.68 36.55
CA GLU A 744 61.00 -86.78 35.56
C GLU A 744 60.54 -86.23 34.19
#